data_AF-A0A9P8CPT4-F1
#
_entry.id   AF-A0A9P8CPT4-F1
#
_cell.length_a   1.000
_cell.length_b   1.000
_cell.length_c   1.000
_cell.angle_alpha   90.00
_cell.angle_beta   90.00
_cell.angle_gamma   90.00
#
_symmetry.space_group_name_H-M   'P 1'
#
loop_
_entity.id
_entity.type
_entity.pdbx_description
1 polymer ?
#
loop_
_entity_poly.entity_id
_entity_poly.type
_entity_poly.pdbx_seq_one_letter_code
_entity_poly.pdbx_strand_id
1 'polypeptide(L)'
;MTGLAEALDAAGPRSQRANSLTPSLAGEAVDPESARTRRRSRRASSQPVRVRHEVSDEELPGEVHSAEFRHAFQSSKHLMADLENILRSSALQAEESSTIHALYAEAVKLAEFQYPSTRIVGFVGDSGVGKSSLLNSLLDTRALARTSNSGEACTCVATEYHYHPEGTFRIKTNLFTVEELRDQLRSMLRCYRCFHLHGHAMKGEEKRDLELGAKLAIDTFRAMFHGRLRNEDFLVTFTEDTGLEVLSSWAEEFRPSERLMQHSELSLQDCSNMLARLSSQVGATAQPAAWPYIKNINVFSNATILSTGLILVDLPGLRDLNAARRTITERYLVQCDEIFAVCNIGRASTDEGVSNVFELARQARLSNVGVVCTRSEEIQAEESIVGLTGDRADRIRQMMAAIATDKRDARRVQDELDGFGNEDLSDLSDLSEDEREDLIELTRRMDRISLQAYLVSTRNESVSQQLRGMYSGSTPDQQTSVFCVSNKEYWDNRDKERNTFQPHLQLSGILDARRHCMSVVASSQRRATMHYTNDQIPAFLAQIDHWVQSGARSASQERQEMILRTLDDVEAQMSNAMSSRTSSINRFSTDSMRLFTSHVYQGRDITSWSRCAAHASQVWDGWSHPTYSAFCRNYGNYCTSKVGSHNWNEEAIHAMVCDLETPWREFRSALSQVERDVLDAVDALTSNLIERFETDFSNNLDTPTTLIQTLSTQQRLLTDAIDQAHEKLEEDMTRFHAVALSGMRSSLIGQWMEQPYQRSILDRGTGSDGRRKDIIRGALSDRLLFETLMREFKAGCKALVEAAQEKISNAKAAYLDIARRNFGLVRDGNAMRESELDPQLRSRLQEAVRHGRNTLAQAQAVFSRTELQSLS
;
A
#
# COMPACT_ATOMS: atom_id res chain seq x y z
N MET A 1 8.44 -22.31 9.28
CA MET A 1 9.34 -22.01 10.42
C MET A 1 9.86 -23.26 11.16
N THR A 2 9.84 -24.46 10.56
CA THR A 2 10.26 -25.72 11.22
C THR A 2 11.71 -26.14 10.89
N GLY A 3 12.31 -25.67 9.80
CA GLY A 3 13.64 -26.14 9.35
C GLY A 3 14.85 -25.66 10.17
N LEU A 4 14.71 -24.63 11.02
CA LEU A 4 15.84 -24.09 11.79
C LEU A 4 16.05 -24.82 13.13
N ALA A 5 15.01 -25.47 13.66
CA ALA A 5 15.11 -26.22 14.92
C ALA A 5 15.74 -27.61 14.70
N GLU A 6 15.43 -28.28 13.60
CA GLU A 6 15.93 -29.63 13.30
C GLU A 6 17.44 -29.66 12.95
N ALA A 7 17.99 -28.56 12.43
CA ALA A 7 19.42 -28.46 12.13
C ALA A 7 20.31 -28.31 13.39
N LEU A 8 19.73 -27.88 14.52
CA LEU A 8 20.48 -27.59 15.75
C LEU A 8 20.46 -28.73 16.77
N ASP A 9 19.52 -29.67 16.68
CA ASP A 9 19.44 -30.85 17.57
C ASP A 9 20.37 -32.00 17.15
N ALA A 10 20.99 -31.94 15.97
CA ALA A 10 21.87 -33.01 15.46
C ALA A 10 23.28 -33.07 16.11
N ALA A 11 23.61 -32.14 17.01
CA ALA A 11 24.92 -32.06 17.66
C ALA A 11 24.85 -32.47 19.14
N GLY A 12 24.65 -33.76 19.41
CA GLY A 12 24.83 -34.34 20.75
C GLY A 12 26.32 -34.43 21.16
N PRO A 13 26.63 -34.50 22.47
CA PRO A 13 27.98 -34.30 22.98
C PRO A 13 28.84 -35.57 22.82
N ARG A 14 29.91 -35.50 22.02
CA ARG A 14 30.94 -36.55 21.96
C ARG A 14 32.09 -36.23 22.91
N SER A 15 32.06 -36.85 24.09
CA SER A 15 33.24 -37.08 24.92
C SER A 15 33.77 -38.48 24.63
N GLN A 16 35.06 -38.62 24.28
CA GLN A 16 36.01 -39.61 24.83
C GLN A 16 37.32 -39.59 24.02
N ARG A 17 38.43 -39.43 24.74
CA ARG A 17 39.82 -39.44 24.26
C ARG A 17 40.38 -40.87 24.14
N ALA A 18 41.24 -41.03 23.14
CA ALA A 18 42.52 -41.78 23.06
C ALA A 18 42.62 -43.28 23.38
N ASN A 19 43.21 -44.06 22.43
CA ASN A 19 44.47 -44.79 22.67
C ASN A 19 45.08 -45.51 21.43
N SER A 20 46.41 -45.37 21.34
CA SER A 20 47.46 -46.38 21.05
C SER A 20 47.75 -46.98 19.64
N LEU A 21 48.97 -46.66 19.17
CA LEU A 21 50.11 -47.53 18.81
C LEU A 21 50.21 -48.31 17.48
N THR A 22 51.11 -47.76 16.63
CA THR A 22 52.22 -48.39 15.85
C THR A 22 52.00 -49.18 14.55
N PRO A 23 52.96 -49.08 13.59
CA PRO A 23 52.83 -49.52 12.19
C PRO A 23 53.65 -50.79 11.86
N SER A 24 53.40 -51.39 10.69
CA SER A 24 54.25 -52.44 10.11
C SER A 24 54.59 -52.13 8.65
N LEU A 25 55.88 -52.14 8.36
CA LEU A 25 56.54 -51.94 7.06
C LEU A 25 56.74 -53.28 6.33
N ALA A 26 56.61 -53.26 5.01
CA ALA A 26 57.41 -54.03 4.04
C ALA A 26 57.37 -53.23 2.73
N GLY A 27 58.46 -52.59 2.29
CA GLY A 27 59.48 -53.17 1.39
C GLY A 27 58.97 -53.02 -0.05
N GLU A 28 59.57 -52.27 -0.96
CA GLU A 28 60.97 -52.32 -1.40
C GLU A 28 61.47 -50.97 -1.93
N ALA A 29 62.74 -50.71 -1.69
CA ALA A 29 63.53 -49.59 -2.19
C ALA A 29 64.15 -49.92 -3.56
N VAL A 30 64.21 -48.95 -4.47
CA VAL A 30 65.43 -48.54 -5.20
C VAL A 30 65.30 -47.06 -5.60
N ASP A 31 66.26 -46.26 -5.14
CA ASP A 31 66.63 -44.89 -5.53
C ASP A 31 68.05 -45.01 -6.17
N PRO A 32 68.75 -43.98 -6.73
CA PRO A 32 68.35 -42.65 -7.22
C PRO A 32 69.01 -42.28 -8.58
N GLU A 33 68.83 -41.01 -8.96
CA GLU A 33 69.67 -40.16 -9.82
C GLU A 33 69.47 -40.16 -11.35
N SER A 34 68.70 -39.16 -11.83
CA SER A 34 69.31 -38.03 -12.54
C SER A 34 68.30 -36.93 -12.91
N ALA A 35 68.54 -35.77 -12.31
CA ALA A 35 68.49 -34.42 -12.88
C ALA A 35 67.59 -34.10 -14.12
N ARG A 36 66.81 -33.02 -13.93
CA ARG A 36 66.37 -32.00 -14.91
C ARG A 36 65.15 -32.35 -15.81
N THR A 37 64.03 -31.66 -15.58
CA THR A 37 63.54 -30.55 -16.42
C THR A 37 62.18 -29.96 -15.96
N ARG A 38 62.15 -28.62 -15.80
CA ARG A 38 61.09 -27.63 -16.23
C ARG A 38 59.61 -28.02 -16.00
N ARG A 39 58.76 -27.21 -15.32
CA ARG A 39 58.43 -25.80 -15.63
C ARG A 39 57.48 -25.25 -14.55
N ARG A 40 57.70 -23.99 -14.13
CA ARG A 40 56.78 -23.20 -13.29
C ARG A 40 55.45 -22.99 -14.01
N SER A 41 54.34 -23.40 -13.40
CA SER A 41 52.99 -22.92 -13.71
C SER A 41 52.45 -22.22 -12.47
N ARG A 42 52.38 -20.89 -12.53
CA ARG A 42 51.63 -20.07 -11.56
C ARG A 42 50.15 -20.33 -11.82
N ARG A 43 49.48 -21.10 -10.96
CA ARG A 43 48.01 -21.08 -10.88
C ARG A 43 47.62 -19.76 -10.23
N ALA A 44 47.10 -18.84 -11.03
CA ALA A 44 46.28 -17.76 -10.53
C ALA A 44 45.02 -18.40 -9.93
N SER A 45 44.84 -18.28 -8.62
CA SER A 45 43.57 -18.59 -7.97
C SER A 45 42.54 -17.58 -8.46
N SER A 46 41.58 -18.05 -9.25
CA SER A 46 40.36 -17.32 -9.52
C SER A 46 39.63 -17.08 -8.20
N GLN A 47 39.59 -15.84 -7.74
CA GLN A 47 38.70 -15.46 -6.63
C GLN A 47 37.26 -15.85 -7.00
N PRO A 48 36.52 -16.57 -6.14
CA PRO A 48 35.12 -16.85 -6.39
C PRO A 48 34.35 -15.53 -6.49
N VAL A 49 33.47 -15.41 -7.49
CA VAL A 49 32.61 -14.25 -7.69
C VAL A 49 31.71 -14.10 -6.47
N ARG A 50 31.93 -13.06 -5.66
CA ARG A 50 31.07 -12.75 -4.51
C ARG A 50 29.70 -12.29 -5.01
N VAL A 51 28.71 -13.17 -4.96
CA VAL A 51 27.31 -12.84 -5.28
C VAL A 51 26.72 -12.07 -4.09
N ARG A 52 26.26 -10.84 -4.35
CA ARG A 52 25.64 -9.98 -3.35
C ARG A 52 24.13 -10.27 -3.24
N HIS A 53 23.52 -9.81 -2.17
CA HIS A 53 22.06 -9.82 -2.05
C HIS A 53 21.43 -8.80 -3.01
N GLU A 54 20.40 -9.24 -3.74
CA GLU A 54 19.55 -8.39 -4.56
C GLU A 54 18.09 -8.60 -4.16
N VAL A 55 17.31 -7.53 -4.03
CA VAL A 55 15.89 -7.61 -3.64
C VAL A 55 15.07 -8.37 -4.69
N SER A 56 15.47 -8.32 -5.96
CA SER A 56 14.88 -9.11 -7.05
C SER A 56 14.99 -10.63 -6.84
N ASP A 57 15.93 -11.08 -6.02
CA ASP A 57 16.15 -12.50 -5.71
C ASP A 57 15.41 -12.96 -4.45
N GLU A 58 14.73 -12.06 -3.75
CA GLU A 58 13.94 -12.40 -2.57
C GLU A 58 12.72 -13.23 -2.96
N GLU A 59 12.30 -14.11 -2.05
CA GLU A 59 11.12 -14.93 -2.25
C GLU A 59 9.87 -14.05 -2.24
N LEU A 60 9.24 -13.95 -3.41
CA LEU A 60 8.06 -13.14 -3.61
C LEU A 60 6.81 -13.88 -3.07
N PRO A 61 5.83 -13.14 -2.54
CA PRO A 61 4.65 -13.74 -1.91
C PRO A 61 3.66 -14.30 -2.94
N GLY A 62 3.26 -15.55 -2.81
CA GLY A 62 2.18 -16.12 -3.62
C GLY A 62 2.55 -16.39 -5.09
N GLU A 63 1.65 -17.08 -5.78
CA GLU A 63 1.92 -17.70 -7.08
C GLU A 63 2.12 -16.74 -8.23
N VAL A 64 1.50 -15.55 -8.15
CA VAL A 64 1.58 -14.48 -9.17
C VAL A 64 3.01 -14.02 -9.40
N HIS A 65 3.87 -14.21 -8.40
CA HIS A 65 5.25 -13.81 -8.45
C HIS A 65 6.23 -14.97 -8.76
N SER A 66 5.71 -16.20 -8.90
CA SER A 66 6.52 -17.35 -9.33
C SER A 66 7.19 -17.07 -10.68
N ALA A 67 8.37 -17.65 -10.89
CA ALA A 67 9.11 -17.48 -12.15
C ALA A 67 8.28 -17.99 -13.34
N GLU A 68 7.54 -19.09 -13.16
CA GLU A 68 6.67 -19.68 -14.17
C GLU A 68 5.51 -18.74 -14.53
N PHE A 69 4.80 -18.18 -13.54
CA PHE A 69 3.70 -17.24 -13.76
C PHE A 69 4.20 -15.95 -14.45
N ARG A 70 5.31 -15.38 -13.97
CA ARG A 70 5.91 -14.17 -14.57
C ARG A 70 6.35 -14.42 -16.00
N HIS A 71 6.99 -15.55 -16.28
CA HIS A 71 7.40 -15.91 -17.63
C HIS A 71 6.21 -16.10 -18.56
N ALA A 72 5.15 -16.80 -18.11
CA ALA A 72 3.91 -16.95 -18.85
C ALA A 72 3.28 -15.59 -19.18
N PHE A 73 3.18 -14.69 -18.20
CA PHE A 73 2.66 -13.34 -18.40
C PHE A 73 3.53 -12.49 -19.33
N GLN A 74 4.86 -12.52 -19.18
CA GLN A 74 5.79 -11.83 -20.08
C GLN A 74 5.72 -12.36 -21.52
N SER A 75 5.49 -13.66 -21.69
CA SER A 75 5.28 -14.28 -23.00
C SER A 75 3.99 -13.76 -23.65
N SER A 76 2.90 -13.65 -22.88
CA SER A 76 1.64 -13.05 -23.34
C SER A 76 1.82 -11.58 -23.76
N LYS A 77 2.62 -10.81 -23.02
CA LYS A 77 2.97 -9.42 -23.39
C LYS A 77 3.84 -9.33 -24.65
N HIS A 78 4.85 -10.19 -24.77
CA HIS A 78 5.69 -10.24 -25.98
C HIS A 78 4.86 -10.56 -27.22
N LEU A 79 3.90 -11.49 -27.11
CA LEU A 79 2.98 -11.78 -28.21
C LEU A 79 2.22 -10.53 -28.68
N MET A 80 1.75 -9.68 -27.76
CA MET A 80 1.07 -8.43 -28.12
C MET A 80 2.02 -7.44 -28.79
N ALA A 81 3.24 -7.30 -28.28
CA ALA A 81 4.27 -6.46 -28.91
C ALA A 81 4.66 -6.96 -30.32
N ASP A 82 4.73 -8.28 -30.53
CA ASP A 82 5.00 -8.86 -31.84
C ASP A 82 3.86 -8.58 -32.83
N LEU A 83 2.61 -8.76 -32.41
CA LEU A 83 1.43 -8.43 -33.24
C LEU A 83 1.36 -6.93 -33.55
N GLU A 84 1.65 -6.09 -32.57
CA GLU A 84 1.74 -4.64 -32.74
C GLU A 84 2.78 -4.28 -33.82
N ASN A 85 3.97 -4.88 -33.78
CA ASN A 85 5.03 -4.67 -34.78
C ASN A 85 4.64 -5.19 -36.16
N ILE A 86 3.94 -6.33 -36.26
CA ILE A 86 3.44 -6.86 -37.54
C ILE A 86 2.42 -5.88 -38.14
N LEU A 87 1.45 -5.42 -37.36
CA LEU A 87 0.41 -4.50 -37.80
C LEU A 87 1.01 -3.13 -38.19
N ARG A 88 2.00 -2.63 -37.44
CA ARG A 88 2.75 -1.41 -37.75
C ARG A 88 3.46 -1.46 -39.11
N SER A 89 3.83 -2.66 -39.58
CA SER A 89 4.54 -2.81 -40.86
C SER A 89 3.67 -2.63 -42.11
N SER A 90 2.35 -2.51 -41.95
CA SER A 90 1.42 -2.27 -43.05
C SER A 90 1.31 -0.78 -43.39
N ALA A 91 1.27 -0.44 -44.68
CA ALA A 91 1.01 0.93 -45.12
C ALA A 91 -0.42 1.41 -44.76
N LEU A 92 -1.35 0.48 -44.58
CA LEU A 92 -2.75 0.75 -44.21
C LEU A 92 -2.87 1.26 -42.76
N GLN A 93 -1.84 1.08 -41.93
CA GLN A 93 -1.83 1.58 -40.55
C GLN A 93 -1.96 3.11 -40.49
N ALA A 94 -1.52 3.85 -41.50
CA ALA A 94 -1.61 5.31 -41.53
C ALA A 94 -3.01 5.83 -41.93
N GLU A 95 -3.88 4.96 -42.43
CA GLU A 95 -5.24 5.32 -42.85
C GLU A 95 -6.22 5.11 -41.70
N GLU A 96 -6.69 6.19 -41.07
CA GLU A 96 -7.60 6.14 -39.90
C GLU A 96 -8.90 5.35 -40.15
N SER A 97 -9.32 5.23 -41.41
CA SER A 97 -10.51 4.48 -41.82
C SER A 97 -10.25 2.99 -42.10
N SER A 98 -9.00 2.52 -42.06
CA SER A 98 -8.67 1.12 -42.37
C SER A 98 -8.92 0.19 -41.19
N THR A 99 -9.19 -1.09 -41.50
CA THR A 99 -9.31 -2.10 -40.44
C THR A 99 -7.97 -2.30 -39.71
N ILE A 100 -6.88 -2.29 -40.47
CA ILE A 100 -5.53 -2.48 -39.91
C ILE A 100 -5.17 -1.37 -38.91
N HIS A 101 -5.59 -0.12 -39.14
CA HIS A 101 -5.38 0.97 -38.19
C HIS A 101 -6.09 0.70 -36.86
N ALA A 102 -7.34 0.24 -36.89
CA ALA A 102 -8.09 -0.11 -35.69
C ALA A 102 -7.47 -1.29 -34.92
N LEU A 103 -7.05 -2.35 -35.63
CA LEU A 103 -6.35 -3.48 -35.03
C LEU A 103 -5.00 -3.07 -34.43
N TYR A 104 -4.27 -2.17 -35.10
CA TYR A 104 -3.02 -1.62 -34.59
C TYR A 104 -3.25 -0.84 -33.28
N ALA A 105 -4.25 0.04 -33.23
CA ALA A 105 -4.55 0.80 -32.02
C ALA A 105 -4.89 -0.09 -30.81
N GLU A 106 -5.65 -1.17 -31.02
CA GLU A 106 -5.94 -2.14 -29.95
C GLU A 106 -4.70 -2.96 -29.55
N ALA A 107 -3.86 -3.35 -30.52
CA ALA A 107 -2.59 -4.02 -30.23
C ALA A 107 -1.67 -3.16 -29.35
N VAL A 108 -1.57 -1.86 -29.63
CA VAL A 108 -0.81 -0.90 -28.82
C VAL A 108 -1.34 -0.89 -27.39
N LYS A 109 -2.66 -0.74 -27.22
CA LYS A 109 -3.31 -0.73 -25.89
C LYS A 109 -3.05 -2.02 -25.11
N LEU A 110 -3.11 -3.18 -25.76
CA LEU A 110 -2.84 -4.47 -25.11
C LEU A 110 -1.34 -4.69 -24.84
N ALA A 111 -0.45 -4.21 -25.71
CA ALA A 111 0.99 -4.27 -25.50
C ALA A 111 1.43 -3.39 -24.31
N GLU A 112 0.79 -2.22 -24.15
CA GLU A 112 1.04 -1.26 -23.07
C GLU A 112 0.33 -1.61 -21.75
N PHE A 113 -0.23 -2.82 -21.60
CA PHE A 113 -0.98 -3.24 -20.42
C PHE A 113 -0.22 -2.92 -19.11
N GLN A 114 -0.92 -2.29 -18.17
CA GLN A 114 -0.45 -2.03 -16.81
C GLN A 114 -1.51 -2.51 -15.81
N TYR A 115 -1.07 -2.91 -14.62
CA TYR A 115 -2.01 -3.31 -13.58
C TYR A 115 -2.94 -2.14 -13.22
N PRO A 116 -4.27 -2.32 -13.29
CA PRO A 116 -5.24 -1.22 -13.13
C PRO A 116 -5.42 -0.77 -11.67
N SER A 117 -5.06 -1.62 -10.70
CA SER A 117 -5.25 -1.35 -9.27
C SER A 117 -3.90 -1.21 -8.56
N THR A 118 -3.73 -0.09 -7.87
CA THR A 118 -2.65 0.11 -6.89
C THR A 118 -3.16 -0.16 -5.48
N ARG A 119 -2.34 -0.74 -4.60
CA ARG A 119 -2.67 -0.89 -3.18
C ARG A 119 -1.78 0.01 -2.32
N ILE A 120 -2.36 0.62 -1.30
CA ILE A 120 -1.71 1.61 -0.43
C ILE A 120 -1.40 0.97 0.93
N VAL A 121 -0.12 0.95 1.30
CA VAL A 121 0.37 0.53 2.62
C VAL A 121 0.88 1.75 3.38
N GLY A 122 0.16 2.14 4.44
CA GLY A 122 0.48 3.32 5.24
C GLY A 122 1.30 2.98 6.48
N PHE A 123 2.39 3.71 6.72
CA PHE A 123 3.21 3.60 7.92
C PHE A 123 3.00 4.82 8.80
N VAL A 124 2.49 4.62 10.02
CA VAL A 124 2.19 5.68 10.98
C VAL A 124 2.94 5.44 12.28
N GLY A 125 3.52 6.49 12.87
CA GLY A 125 4.24 6.35 14.14
C GLY A 125 4.86 7.66 14.58
N ASP A 126 5.17 7.75 15.88
CA ASP A 126 5.76 8.93 16.50
C ASP A 126 7.14 9.29 15.91
N SER A 127 7.62 10.51 16.17
CA SER A 127 8.94 10.92 15.68
C SER A 127 10.05 10.09 16.34
N GLY A 128 11.10 9.75 15.58
CA GLY A 128 12.27 9.03 16.09
C GLY A 128 12.12 7.51 16.24
N VAL A 129 10.93 6.95 16.00
CA VAL A 129 10.69 5.49 16.08
C VAL A 129 11.31 4.70 14.92
N GLY A 130 11.94 5.34 13.94
CA GLY A 130 12.63 4.66 12.83
C GLY A 130 11.77 4.36 11.60
N LYS A 131 10.61 5.01 11.44
CA LYS A 131 9.72 4.87 10.28
C LYS A 131 10.40 5.16 8.93
N SER A 132 11.05 6.30 8.78
CA SER A 132 11.74 6.65 7.52
C SER A 132 12.95 5.74 7.25
N SER A 133 13.61 5.24 8.30
CA SER A 133 14.66 4.21 8.17
C SER A 133 14.09 2.88 7.67
N LEU A 134 12.92 2.47 8.18
CA LEU A 134 12.21 1.28 7.70
C LEU A 134 11.85 1.41 6.22
N LEU A 135 11.29 2.55 5.79
CA LEU A 135 10.96 2.78 4.39
C LEU A 135 12.18 2.72 3.47
N ASN A 136 13.31 3.30 3.88
CA ASN A 136 14.58 3.18 3.15
C ASN A 136 15.00 1.71 2.98
N SER A 137 14.87 0.90 4.05
CA SER A 137 15.19 -0.53 4.01
C SER A 137 14.21 -1.31 3.12
N LEU A 138 12.89 -1.04 3.21
CA LEU A 138 11.88 -1.68 2.37
C LEU A 138 12.09 -1.38 0.88
N LEU A 139 12.44 -0.14 0.54
CA LEU A 139 12.77 0.30 -0.83
C LEU A 139 14.17 -0.13 -1.29
N ASP A 140 15.00 -0.72 -0.40
CA ASP A 140 16.45 -0.97 -0.60
C ASP A 140 17.19 0.24 -1.18
N THR A 141 16.81 1.44 -0.71
CA THR A 141 17.40 2.71 -1.13
C THR A 141 17.85 3.49 0.09
N ARG A 142 19.16 3.57 0.30
CA ARG A 142 19.73 4.23 1.47
C ARG A 142 19.53 5.75 1.39
N ALA A 143 19.07 6.35 2.49
CA ALA A 143 18.96 7.81 2.67
C ALA A 143 18.02 8.55 1.70
N LEU A 144 17.04 7.85 1.09
CA LEU A 144 15.99 8.49 0.29
C LEU A 144 15.02 9.29 1.19
N ALA A 145 14.36 8.59 2.11
CA ALA A 145 13.54 9.18 3.15
C ALA A 145 14.43 9.80 4.23
N ARG A 146 14.06 11.00 4.70
CA ARG A 146 14.85 11.77 5.67
C ARG A 146 14.99 11.02 7.00
N THR A 147 16.22 10.76 7.41
CA THR A 147 16.56 10.20 8.72
C THR A 147 17.35 11.24 9.53
N SER A 148 16.79 11.75 10.63
CA SER A 148 17.51 12.67 11.52
C SER A 148 17.37 12.26 12.98
N ASN A 149 18.50 12.22 13.69
CA ASN A 149 18.58 11.93 15.14
C ASN A 149 18.50 13.20 16.01
N SER A 150 18.07 14.34 15.45
CA SER A 150 18.05 15.64 16.13
C SER A 150 16.88 15.85 17.10
N GLY A 151 15.96 14.87 17.22
CA GLY A 151 14.78 14.97 18.08
C GLY A 151 13.62 15.79 17.49
N GLU A 152 13.81 16.45 16.34
CA GLU A 152 12.75 17.15 15.60
C GLU A 152 11.93 16.17 14.75
N ALA A 153 10.66 16.52 14.48
CA ALA A 153 9.77 15.70 13.64
C ALA A 153 10.37 15.55 12.22
N CYS A 154 10.72 14.32 11.84
CA CYS A 154 11.35 13.99 10.56
C CYS A 154 10.37 14.08 9.38
N THR A 155 9.10 13.75 9.60
CA THR A 155 8.05 13.73 8.57
C THR A 155 7.05 14.84 8.88
N CYS A 156 7.09 15.95 8.12
CA CYS A 156 6.13 17.06 8.26
C CYS A 156 4.96 16.96 7.27
N VAL A 157 5.08 16.11 6.25
CA VAL A 157 4.17 16.00 5.12
C VAL A 157 4.05 14.52 4.74
N ALA A 158 2.84 14.05 4.45
CA ALA A 158 2.63 12.69 3.95
C ALA A 158 3.40 12.47 2.64
N THR A 159 4.19 11.40 2.57
CA THR A 159 5.04 11.10 1.40
C THR A 159 4.71 9.73 0.84
N GLU A 160 4.26 9.69 -0.41
CA GLU A 160 3.91 8.48 -1.16
C GLU A 160 5.07 8.05 -2.06
N TYR A 161 5.41 6.77 -2.06
CA TYR A 161 6.40 6.18 -2.95
C TYR A 161 5.69 5.36 -4.03
N HIS A 162 5.91 5.75 -5.28
CA HIS A 162 5.29 5.22 -6.50
C HIS A 162 6.34 4.57 -7.40
N TYR A 163 5.92 3.59 -8.19
CA TYR A 163 6.80 2.96 -9.17
C TYR A 163 6.99 3.82 -10.41
N HIS A 164 8.21 3.79 -10.93
CA HIS A 164 8.54 4.30 -12.24
C HIS A 164 9.76 3.56 -12.81
N PRO A 165 9.77 3.18 -14.11
CA PRO A 165 10.80 2.30 -14.66
C PRO A 165 12.18 2.95 -14.85
N GLU A 166 12.27 4.28 -14.93
CA GLU A 166 13.59 4.92 -15.13
C GLU A 166 14.42 4.86 -13.85
N GLY A 167 15.74 4.73 -13.99
CA GLY A 167 16.67 4.73 -12.85
C GLY A 167 16.81 6.07 -12.11
N THR A 168 16.13 7.12 -12.58
CA THR A 168 16.08 8.45 -11.95
C THR A 168 14.80 8.66 -11.15
N PHE A 169 14.86 9.55 -10.16
CA PHE A 169 13.72 9.90 -9.33
C PHE A 169 12.88 11.02 -9.95
N ARG A 170 11.57 10.99 -9.71
CA ARG A 170 10.67 12.13 -9.96
C ARG A 170 9.91 12.49 -8.70
N ILE A 171 9.68 13.77 -8.47
CA ILE A 171 8.88 14.28 -7.35
C ILE A 171 7.73 15.10 -7.91
N LYS A 172 6.51 14.80 -7.47
CA LYS A 172 5.32 15.62 -7.70
C LYS A 172 4.71 15.99 -6.36
N THR A 173 4.53 17.28 -6.12
CA THR A 173 4.00 17.79 -4.85
C THR A 173 2.59 18.33 -5.06
N ASN A 174 1.63 17.89 -4.24
CA ASN A 174 0.27 18.43 -4.27
C ASN A 174 0.11 19.46 -3.13
N LEU A 175 -0.35 20.65 -3.49
CA LEU A 175 -0.52 21.77 -2.57
C LEU A 175 -1.94 21.80 -2.02
N PHE A 176 -2.11 22.36 -0.83
CA PHE A 176 -3.44 22.72 -0.32
C PHE A 176 -4.12 23.76 -1.22
N THR A 177 -5.45 23.72 -1.26
CA THR A 177 -6.23 24.81 -1.86
C THR A 177 -6.16 26.06 -0.99
N VAL A 178 -6.52 27.21 -1.55
CA VAL A 178 -6.57 28.48 -0.80
C VAL A 178 -7.55 28.39 0.37
N GLU A 179 -8.68 27.71 0.18
CA GLU A 179 -9.69 27.47 1.21
C GLU A 179 -9.14 26.59 2.35
N GLU A 180 -8.51 25.46 2.00
CA GLU A 180 -7.86 24.58 2.99
C GLU A 180 -6.78 25.32 3.79
N LEU A 181 -5.99 26.20 3.15
CA LEU A 181 -4.98 27.03 3.83
C LEU A 181 -5.63 28.06 4.76
N ARG A 182 -6.69 28.74 4.31
CA ARG A 182 -7.40 29.73 5.12
C ARG A 182 -7.95 29.13 6.41
N ASP A 183 -8.49 27.93 6.36
CA ASP A 183 -9.00 27.25 7.57
C ASP A 183 -7.88 26.85 8.54
N GLN A 184 -6.74 26.39 8.02
CA GLN A 184 -5.56 26.10 8.84
C GLN A 184 -5.01 27.37 9.51
N LEU A 185 -4.86 28.46 8.75
CA LEU A 185 -4.42 29.76 9.27
C LEU A 185 -5.37 30.29 10.34
N ARG A 186 -6.68 30.17 10.13
CA ARG A 186 -7.70 30.56 11.12
C ARG A 186 -7.53 29.79 12.42
N SER A 187 -7.39 28.46 12.35
CA SER A 187 -7.20 27.61 13.52
C SER A 187 -5.93 27.99 14.30
N MET A 188 -4.81 28.18 13.60
CA MET A 188 -3.54 28.60 14.21
C MET A 188 -3.61 30.00 14.82
N LEU A 189 -4.26 30.95 14.13
CA LEU A 189 -4.43 32.33 14.62
C LEU A 189 -5.27 32.34 15.90
N ARG A 190 -6.34 31.54 15.96
CA ARG A 190 -7.16 31.37 17.17
C ARG A 190 -6.33 30.84 18.34
N CYS A 191 -5.51 29.81 18.11
CA CYS A 191 -4.61 29.27 19.14
C CYS A 191 -3.63 30.32 19.67
N TYR A 192 -2.97 31.06 18.78
CA TYR A 192 -2.03 32.13 19.15
C TYR A 192 -2.72 33.23 19.96
N ARG A 193 -3.83 33.77 19.45
CA ARG A 193 -4.62 34.81 20.14
C ARG A 193 -5.11 34.36 21.49
N CYS A 194 -5.56 33.11 21.61
CA CYS A 194 -6.05 32.57 22.85
C CYS A 194 -4.99 32.59 23.96
N PHE A 195 -3.75 32.19 23.65
CA PHE A 195 -2.66 32.22 24.62
C PHE A 195 -2.22 33.65 24.96
N HIS A 196 -2.02 34.52 23.96
CA HIS A 196 -1.46 35.86 24.21
C HIS A 196 -2.46 36.82 24.87
N LEU A 197 -3.76 36.70 24.58
CA LEU A 197 -4.79 37.55 25.20
C LEU A 197 -5.21 37.04 26.59
N HIS A 198 -5.13 35.73 26.85
CA HIS A 198 -5.77 35.12 28.03
C HIS A 198 -4.86 34.18 28.84
N GLY A 199 -3.64 33.90 28.41
CA GLY A 199 -2.73 32.93 29.04
C GLY A 199 -2.31 33.28 30.47
N HIS A 200 -2.36 34.56 30.83
CA HIS A 200 -2.09 35.03 32.20
C HIS A 200 -3.15 34.58 33.22
N ALA A 201 -4.39 34.33 32.78
CA ALA A 201 -5.48 33.84 33.63
C ALA A 201 -5.48 32.30 33.79
N MET A 202 -4.64 31.59 33.04
CA MET A 202 -4.61 30.12 32.99
C MET A 202 -3.57 29.53 33.96
N LYS A 203 -3.83 28.31 34.44
CA LYS A 203 -2.92 27.57 35.34
C LYS A 203 -2.82 26.10 34.93
N GLY A 204 -1.74 25.43 35.34
CA GLY A 204 -1.57 23.99 35.17
C GLY A 204 -1.37 23.55 33.72
N GLU A 205 -1.95 22.39 33.37
CA GLU A 205 -1.86 21.79 32.01
C GLU A 205 -2.53 22.66 30.93
N GLU A 206 -3.66 23.31 31.25
CA GLU A 206 -4.37 24.16 30.28
C GLU A 206 -3.47 25.29 29.74
N LYS A 207 -2.66 25.90 30.60
CA LYS A 207 -1.68 26.92 30.17
C LYS A 207 -0.59 26.31 29.28
N ARG A 208 -0.06 25.15 29.66
CA ARG A 208 1.01 24.46 28.92
C ARG A 208 0.56 24.09 27.51
N ASP A 209 -0.65 23.55 27.37
CA ASP A 209 -1.17 23.12 26.07
C ASP A 209 -1.46 24.31 25.15
N LEU A 210 -2.00 25.41 25.69
CA LEU A 210 -2.20 26.66 24.94
C LEU A 210 -0.89 27.32 24.53
N GLU A 211 0.09 27.35 25.42
CA GLU A 211 1.43 27.87 25.14
C GLU A 211 2.09 27.11 23.99
N LEU A 212 1.99 25.78 24.03
CA LEU A 212 2.54 24.90 23.02
C LEU A 212 1.79 25.02 21.68
N GLY A 213 0.47 25.17 21.69
CA GLY A 213 -0.33 25.47 20.50
C GLY A 213 -0.03 26.85 19.88
N ALA A 214 0.17 27.88 20.71
CA ALA A 214 0.56 29.21 20.26
C ALA A 214 1.98 29.23 19.68
N LYS A 215 2.91 28.52 20.33
CA LYS A 215 4.27 28.33 19.83
C LYS A 215 4.26 27.66 18.45
N LEU A 216 3.49 26.59 18.29
CA LEU A 216 3.34 25.91 17.00
C LEU A 216 2.77 26.84 15.91
N ALA A 217 1.74 27.62 16.25
CA ALA A 217 1.13 28.57 15.32
C ALA A 217 2.15 29.61 14.85
N ILE A 218 2.89 30.23 15.77
CA ILE A 218 3.85 31.27 15.40
C ILE A 218 5.06 30.71 14.64
N ASP A 219 5.55 29.53 15.02
CA ASP A 219 6.64 28.86 14.31
C ASP A 219 6.20 28.52 12.87
N THR A 220 4.95 28.10 12.68
CA THR A 220 4.37 27.86 11.35
C THR A 220 4.24 29.15 10.54
N PHE A 221 3.73 30.24 11.12
CA PHE A 221 3.63 31.54 10.43
C PHE A 221 5.00 32.09 10.03
N ARG A 222 6.00 31.99 10.91
CA ARG A 222 7.39 32.40 10.60
C ARG A 222 7.98 31.57 9.48
N ALA A 223 7.70 30.26 9.45
CA ALA A 223 8.10 29.38 8.37
C ALA A 223 7.41 29.74 7.04
N MET A 224 6.11 30.04 7.06
CA MET A 224 5.30 30.38 5.87
C MET A 224 5.63 31.73 5.25
N PHE A 225 5.97 32.74 6.04
CA PHE A 225 6.02 34.15 5.59
C PHE A 225 7.40 34.79 5.74
N HIS A 226 8.46 33.99 5.87
CA HIS A 226 9.89 34.33 5.93
C HIS A 226 10.23 35.83 6.04
N GLY A 227 10.34 36.34 7.27
CA GLY A 227 10.80 37.71 7.53
C GLY A 227 9.81 38.84 7.21
N ARG A 228 8.59 38.53 6.72
CA ARG A 228 7.46 39.47 6.63
C ARG A 228 6.73 39.63 7.96
N LEU A 229 6.70 38.55 8.75
CA LEU A 229 6.22 38.57 10.13
C LEU A 229 7.24 39.24 11.07
N ARG A 230 7.55 40.52 10.84
CA ARG A 230 8.49 41.31 11.66
C ARG A 230 7.84 41.86 12.92
N ASN A 231 6.55 42.18 12.81
CA ASN A 231 5.72 42.58 13.94
C ASN A 231 4.56 41.59 14.07
N GLU A 232 4.42 40.98 15.24
CA GLU A 232 3.37 40.03 15.59
C GLU A 232 2.17 40.71 16.25
N ASP A 233 2.26 42.00 16.59
CA ASP A 233 1.23 42.76 17.31
C ASP A 233 -0.13 42.71 16.60
N PHE A 234 -0.15 42.71 15.27
CA PHE A 234 -1.40 42.64 14.51
C PHE A 234 -2.15 41.32 14.75
N LEU A 235 -1.44 40.22 15.05
CA LEU A 235 -2.04 38.92 15.37
C LEU A 235 -2.92 39.01 16.61
N VAL A 236 -2.68 39.99 17.50
CA VAL A 236 -3.41 40.20 18.76
C VAL A 236 -4.31 41.43 18.70
N THR A 237 -3.81 42.53 18.14
CA THR A 237 -4.49 43.85 18.14
C THR A 237 -5.61 43.95 17.11
N PHE A 238 -5.51 43.25 15.97
CA PHE A 238 -6.59 43.24 14.98
C PHE A 238 -7.74 42.34 15.43
N THR A 239 -8.89 42.47 14.76
CA THR A 239 -9.95 41.46 14.84
C THR A 239 -9.46 40.14 14.22
N GLU A 240 -10.09 39.02 14.57
CA GLU A 240 -9.73 37.72 13.98
C GLU A 240 -9.84 37.74 12.44
N ASP A 241 -10.93 38.28 11.91
CA ASP A 241 -11.17 38.31 10.46
C ASP A 241 -10.14 39.16 9.72
N THR A 242 -9.81 40.35 10.21
CA THR A 242 -8.81 41.21 9.59
C THR A 242 -7.40 40.60 9.69
N GLY A 243 -7.06 40.00 10.83
CA GLY A 243 -5.79 39.27 10.98
C GLY A 243 -5.71 38.08 10.02
N LEU A 244 -6.80 37.33 9.86
CA LEU A 244 -6.89 36.20 8.94
C LEU A 244 -6.80 36.63 7.47
N GLU A 245 -7.45 37.72 7.07
CA GLU A 245 -7.35 38.29 5.72
C GLU A 245 -5.91 38.64 5.35
N VAL A 246 -5.17 39.26 6.27
CA VAL A 246 -3.74 39.56 6.08
C VAL A 246 -2.95 38.27 5.87
N LEU A 247 -3.12 37.27 6.74
CA LEU A 247 -2.41 35.99 6.64
C LEU A 247 -2.79 35.22 5.37
N SER A 248 -4.07 35.21 4.98
CA SER A 248 -4.56 34.56 3.75
C SER A 248 -3.95 35.21 2.51
N SER A 249 -3.95 36.56 2.44
CA SER A 249 -3.33 37.28 1.34
C SER A 249 -1.84 36.97 1.22
N TRP A 250 -1.11 36.88 2.34
CA TRP A 250 0.29 36.47 2.31
C TRP A 250 0.47 35.02 1.88
N ALA A 251 -0.41 34.11 2.32
CA ALA A 251 -0.35 32.72 1.94
C ALA A 251 -0.59 32.51 0.44
N GLU A 252 -1.49 33.29 -0.18
CA GLU A 252 -1.67 33.29 -1.64
C GLU A 252 -0.43 33.81 -2.37
N GLU A 253 0.18 34.89 -1.87
CA GLU A 253 1.39 35.49 -2.48
C GLU A 253 2.61 34.58 -2.41
N PHE A 254 2.84 33.94 -1.27
CA PHE A 254 3.97 33.03 -1.05
C PHE A 254 3.69 31.58 -1.47
N ARG A 255 2.47 31.28 -1.94
CA ARG A 255 2.10 29.93 -2.40
C ARG A 255 3.01 29.55 -3.58
N PRO A 256 3.76 28.44 -3.50
CA PRO A 256 4.61 28.02 -4.60
C PRO A 256 3.79 27.73 -5.86
N SER A 257 4.34 28.04 -7.03
CA SER A 257 3.69 27.69 -8.31
C SER A 257 3.71 26.18 -8.53
N GLU A 258 2.61 25.60 -9.03
CA GLU A 258 2.49 24.15 -9.27
C GLU A 258 3.55 23.61 -10.25
N ARG A 259 4.02 24.42 -11.21
CA ARG A 259 5.11 24.03 -12.13
C ARG A 259 6.46 23.88 -11.42
N LEU A 260 6.70 24.60 -10.33
CA LEU A 260 7.91 24.51 -9.51
C LEU A 260 7.83 23.36 -8.49
N MET A 261 6.71 22.65 -8.46
CA MET A 261 6.41 21.54 -7.55
C MET A 261 6.47 20.18 -8.26
N GLN A 262 7.06 20.16 -9.46
CA GLN A 262 7.34 18.96 -10.24
C GLN A 262 8.81 18.94 -10.61
N HIS A 263 9.49 17.85 -10.25
CA HIS A 263 10.89 17.62 -10.55
C HIS A 263 11.04 16.24 -11.19
N SER A 264 11.83 16.15 -12.25
CA SER A 264 12.10 14.89 -12.96
C SER A 264 13.61 14.71 -13.12
N GLU A 265 14.03 13.49 -13.47
CA GLU A 265 15.43 13.14 -13.75
C GLU A 265 16.39 13.40 -12.58
N LEU A 266 15.91 13.29 -11.34
CA LEU A 266 16.71 13.54 -10.14
C LEU A 266 17.64 12.35 -9.83
N SER A 267 18.86 12.64 -9.38
CA SER A 267 19.70 11.64 -8.71
C SER A 267 19.15 11.31 -7.32
N LEU A 268 19.61 10.21 -6.71
CA LEU A 268 19.24 9.87 -5.31
C LEU A 268 19.55 11.01 -4.34
N GLN A 269 20.73 11.62 -4.46
CA GLN A 269 21.15 12.70 -3.58
C GLN A 269 20.31 13.95 -3.80
N ASP A 270 19.99 14.30 -5.05
CA ASP A 270 19.16 15.46 -5.37
C ASP A 270 17.72 15.25 -4.90
N CYS A 271 17.18 14.04 -5.07
CA CYS A 271 15.87 13.65 -4.57
C CYS A 271 15.81 13.76 -3.04
N SER A 272 16.78 13.18 -2.33
CA SER A 272 16.88 13.25 -0.87
C SER A 272 17.01 14.70 -0.39
N ASN A 273 17.86 15.51 -1.03
CA ASN A 273 18.02 16.93 -0.74
C ASN A 273 16.72 17.72 -0.98
N MET A 274 16.00 17.41 -2.06
CA MET A 274 14.73 18.05 -2.38
C MET A 274 13.64 17.67 -1.38
N LEU A 275 13.52 16.39 -1.04
CA LEU A 275 12.61 15.92 0.01
C LEU A 275 12.92 16.59 1.34
N ALA A 276 14.21 16.69 1.70
CA ALA A 276 14.65 17.41 2.88
C ALA A 276 14.19 18.88 2.84
N ARG A 277 14.35 19.59 1.71
CA ARG A 277 13.88 20.98 1.55
C ARG A 277 12.37 21.10 1.67
N LEU A 278 11.60 20.26 0.97
CA LEU A 278 10.14 20.28 0.98
C LEU A 278 9.53 19.95 2.34
N SER A 279 10.23 19.13 3.14
CA SER A 279 9.78 18.69 4.47
C SER A 279 10.50 19.39 5.64
N SER A 280 11.42 20.31 5.37
CA SER A 280 12.23 20.97 6.40
C SER A 280 11.43 22.03 7.16
N GLN A 281 11.53 22.03 8.49
CA GLN A 281 10.91 23.06 9.34
C GLN A 281 11.66 24.40 9.24
N VAL A 282 12.96 24.35 8.94
CA VAL A 282 13.82 25.51 8.76
C VAL A 282 13.87 25.83 7.27
N GLY A 283 13.27 26.95 6.85
CA GLY A 283 13.47 27.46 5.50
C GLY A 283 14.96 27.65 5.22
N ALA A 284 15.42 27.37 4.00
CA ALA A 284 16.75 27.81 3.58
C ALA A 284 16.86 29.32 3.88
N THR A 285 18.05 29.79 4.27
CA THR A 285 18.33 31.12 4.84
C THR A 285 17.85 32.35 4.03
N ALA A 286 17.17 32.16 2.89
CA ALA A 286 16.60 33.21 2.04
C ALA A 286 15.17 32.93 1.50
N GLN A 287 14.48 31.84 1.87
CA GLN A 287 13.13 31.53 1.34
C GLN A 287 12.17 30.96 2.40
N PRO A 288 10.84 31.17 2.24
CA PRO A 288 9.82 30.49 3.03
C PRO A 288 9.92 28.97 2.96
N ALA A 289 9.52 28.31 4.05
CA ALA A 289 9.43 26.86 4.08
C ALA A 289 8.23 26.41 3.22
N ALA A 290 8.42 25.34 2.45
CA ALA A 290 7.39 24.84 1.55
C ALA A 290 6.35 23.96 2.28
N TRP A 291 6.75 23.21 3.31
CA TRP A 291 5.91 22.22 3.99
C TRP A 291 4.51 22.70 4.44
N PRO A 292 4.29 23.96 4.89
CA PRO A 292 2.95 24.38 5.32
C PRO A 292 1.95 24.48 4.16
N TYR A 293 2.45 24.60 2.93
CA TYR A 293 1.64 24.69 1.72
C TYR A 293 1.35 23.32 1.10
N ILE A 294 2.05 22.28 1.55
CA ILE A 294 2.04 20.97 0.92
C ILE A 294 1.06 20.04 1.63
N LYS A 295 0.15 19.46 0.84
CA LYS A 295 -0.78 18.43 1.28
C LYS A 295 -0.13 17.05 1.31
N ASN A 296 0.57 16.69 0.24
CA ASN A 296 1.37 15.45 0.16
C ASN A 296 2.49 15.57 -0.90
N ILE A 297 3.43 14.62 -0.88
CA ILE A 297 4.54 14.51 -1.83
C ILE A 297 4.51 13.11 -2.45
N ASN A 298 4.58 13.02 -3.78
CA ASN A 298 4.65 11.76 -4.51
C ASN A 298 6.07 11.60 -5.08
N VAL A 299 6.75 10.55 -4.68
CA VAL A 299 8.11 10.19 -5.10
C VAL A 299 8.04 8.98 -6.01
N PHE A 300 8.50 9.12 -7.24
CA PHE A 300 8.54 8.05 -8.22
C PHE A 300 9.95 7.47 -8.29
N SER A 301 10.08 6.15 -8.13
CA SER A 301 11.36 5.44 -8.10
C SER A 301 11.28 4.04 -8.70
N ASN A 302 12.40 3.53 -9.21
CA ASN A 302 12.54 2.16 -9.71
C ASN A 302 12.90 1.19 -8.57
N ALA A 303 12.09 1.15 -7.51
CA ALA A 303 12.25 0.19 -6.43
C ALA A 303 11.43 -1.08 -6.72
N THR A 304 12.05 -2.26 -6.58
CA THR A 304 11.43 -3.57 -6.89
C THR A 304 10.12 -3.81 -6.13
N ILE A 305 10.04 -3.36 -4.88
CA ILE A 305 8.81 -3.52 -4.08
C ILE A 305 7.62 -2.74 -4.66
N LEU A 306 7.87 -1.63 -5.37
CA LEU A 306 6.83 -0.77 -5.95
C LEU A 306 6.39 -1.27 -7.33
N SER A 307 7.22 -2.02 -8.04
CA SER A 307 6.94 -2.49 -9.41
C SER A 307 5.72 -3.39 -9.51
N THR A 308 5.19 -3.84 -8.38
CA THR A 308 3.97 -4.63 -8.25
C THR A 308 2.70 -3.79 -8.14
N GLY A 309 2.78 -2.46 -8.31
CA GLY A 309 1.63 -1.56 -8.12
C GLY A 309 1.36 -1.25 -6.64
N LEU A 310 2.32 -1.52 -5.77
CA LEU A 310 2.29 -1.14 -4.37
C LEU A 310 2.67 0.35 -4.21
N ILE A 311 1.94 1.07 -3.36
CA ILE A 311 2.27 2.43 -2.93
C ILE A 311 2.57 2.38 -1.44
N LEU A 312 3.78 2.77 -1.05
CA LEU A 312 4.15 2.92 0.37
C LEU A 312 3.94 4.37 0.80
N VAL A 313 3.37 4.61 1.98
CA VAL A 313 3.10 5.97 2.46
C VAL A 313 3.75 6.21 3.83
N ASP A 314 4.61 7.23 3.91
CA ASP A 314 5.15 7.76 5.16
C ASP A 314 4.18 8.78 5.77
N LEU A 315 3.55 8.44 6.91
CA LEU A 315 2.57 9.29 7.59
C LEU A 315 3.14 9.90 8.89
N PRO A 316 2.85 11.18 9.19
CA PRO A 316 3.13 11.73 10.51
C PRO A 316 2.31 11.02 11.59
N GLY A 317 2.83 10.97 12.82
CA GLY A 317 2.17 10.28 13.93
C GLY A 317 0.85 10.93 14.35
N LEU A 318 -0.10 10.14 14.87
CA LEU A 318 -1.41 10.63 15.33
C LEU A 318 -1.33 11.57 16.55
N ARG A 319 -0.18 11.61 17.22
CA ARG A 319 0.11 12.49 18.37
C ARG A 319 0.76 13.81 17.96
N ASP A 320 0.75 14.12 16.67
CA ASP A 320 1.32 15.37 16.14
C ASP A 320 0.56 16.60 16.65
N LEU A 321 1.30 17.59 17.17
CA LEU A 321 0.72 18.81 17.73
C LEU A 321 0.01 19.66 16.68
N ASN A 322 0.38 19.52 15.40
CA ASN A 322 -0.26 20.19 14.28
C ASN A 322 -1.56 19.45 13.92
N ALA A 323 -2.67 20.13 14.19
CA ALA A 323 -4.02 19.66 13.87
C ALA A 323 -4.20 19.30 12.38
N ALA A 324 -3.62 20.08 11.47
CA ALA A 324 -3.73 19.81 10.03
C ALA A 324 -3.03 18.50 9.65
N ARG A 325 -1.84 18.25 10.22
CA ARG A 325 -1.08 17.01 9.98
C ARG A 325 -1.82 15.78 10.51
N ARG A 326 -2.41 15.88 11.72
CA ARG A 326 -3.25 14.81 12.27
C ARG A 326 -4.44 14.50 11.37
N THR A 327 -5.18 15.52 10.91
CA THR A 327 -6.32 15.33 10.01
C THR A 327 -5.91 14.70 8.68
N ILE A 328 -4.74 15.04 8.12
CA ILE A 328 -4.21 14.35 6.94
C ILE A 328 -3.94 12.87 7.25
N THR A 329 -3.25 12.56 8.35
CA THR A 329 -3.00 11.17 8.76
C THR A 329 -4.30 10.39 8.91
N GLU A 330 -5.30 10.91 9.62
CA GLU A 330 -6.61 10.24 9.78
C GLU A 330 -7.25 9.91 8.43
N ARG A 331 -7.24 10.86 7.48
CA ARG A 331 -7.79 10.67 6.13
C ARG A 331 -7.04 9.58 5.35
N TYR A 332 -5.71 9.56 5.43
CA TYR A 332 -4.92 8.52 4.78
C TYR A 332 -5.18 7.14 5.36
N LEU A 333 -5.31 7.01 6.68
CA LEU A 333 -5.58 5.71 7.32
C LEU A 333 -6.87 5.08 6.78
N VAL A 334 -7.94 5.85 6.59
CA VAL A 334 -9.20 5.34 6.00
C VAL A 334 -9.04 4.93 4.53
N GLN A 335 -8.06 5.49 3.82
CA GLN A 335 -7.79 5.21 2.41
C GLN A 335 -6.78 4.07 2.17
N CYS A 336 -6.02 3.68 3.20
CA CYS A 336 -5.05 2.62 3.10
C CYS A 336 -5.72 1.24 2.97
N ASP A 337 -5.12 0.37 2.18
CA ASP A 337 -5.51 -1.05 2.10
C ASP A 337 -4.89 -1.86 3.23
N GLU A 338 -3.73 -1.42 3.75
CA GLU A 338 -3.12 -1.93 4.99
C GLU A 338 -2.38 -0.81 5.75
N ILE A 339 -2.39 -0.90 7.07
CA ILE A 339 -1.80 0.10 7.98
C ILE A 339 -0.80 -0.57 8.91
N PHE A 340 0.39 0.00 9.04
CA PHE A 340 1.37 -0.38 10.04
C PHE A 340 1.61 0.74 11.06
N ALA A 341 1.31 0.44 12.32
CA ALA A 341 1.75 1.25 13.46
C ALA A 341 3.23 0.93 13.77
N VAL A 342 4.10 1.93 13.60
CA VAL A 342 5.55 1.78 13.78
C VAL A 342 5.97 2.29 15.15
N CYS A 343 6.62 1.44 15.94
CA CYS A 343 7.12 1.78 17.28
C CYS A 343 8.49 1.14 17.55
N ASN A 344 9.16 1.54 18.63
CA ASN A 344 10.36 0.85 19.10
C ASN A 344 9.95 -0.42 19.87
N ILE A 345 10.55 -1.56 19.56
CA ILE A 345 10.29 -2.84 20.22
C ILE A 345 10.36 -2.76 21.75
N GLY A 346 11.27 -1.95 22.31
CA GLY A 346 11.47 -1.82 23.75
C GLY A 346 10.32 -1.17 24.50
N ARG A 347 9.37 -0.53 23.81
CA ARG A 347 8.18 0.12 24.40
C ARG A 347 6.86 -0.28 23.75
N ALA A 348 6.89 -1.23 22.83
CA ALA A 348 5.76 -1.54 21.94
C ALA A 348 4.45 -1.86 22.69
N SER A 349 4.51 -2.56 23.82
CA SER A 349 3.34 -2.93 24.63
C SER A 349 2.73 -1.77 25.44
N THR A 350 3.41 -0.63 25.52
CA THR A 350 2.95 0.57 26.25
C THR A 350 2.91 1.81 25.36
N ASP A 351 3.05 1.62 24.05
CA ASP A 351 3.13 2.73 23.10
C ASP A 351 1.74 3.30 22.82
N GLU A 352 1.49 4.51 23.33
CA GLU A 352 0.23 5.25 23.12
C GLU A 352 -0.01 5.56 21.63
N GLY A 353 1.04 5.73 20.84
CA GLY A 353 0.92 5.95 19.40
C GLY A 353 0.33 4.73 18.69
N VAL A 354 0.78 3.53 19.05
CA VAL A 354 0.20 2.27 18.56
C VAL A 354 -1.26 2.13 19.00
N SER A 355 -1.55 2.36 20.28
CA SER A 355 -2.92 2.29 20.81
C SER A 355 -3.89 3.20 20.04
N ASN A 356 -3.49 4.45 19.77
CA ASN A 356 -4.30 5.41 19.03
C ASN A 356 -4.60 4.96 17.59
N VAL A 357 -3.65 4.27 16.93
CA VAL A 357 -3.86 3.75 15.58
C VAL A 357 -4.91 2.64 15.59
N PHE A 358 -4.85 1.72 16.56
CA PHE A 358 -5.86 0.66 16.70
C PHE A 358 -7.22 1.20 17.12
N GLU A 359 -7.27 2.20 18.00
CA GLU A 359 -8.53 2.87 18.35
C GLU A 359 -9.18 3.55 17.14
N LEU A 360 -8.40 4.25 16.32
CA LEU A 360 -8.89 4.85 15.08
C LEU A 360 -9.34 3.77 14.09
N ALA A 361 -8.57 2.69 13.95
CA ALA A 361 -8.94 1.57 13.10
C ALA A 361 -10.27 0.93 13.52
N ARG A 362 -10.48 0.74 14.83
CA ARG A 362 -11.76 0.28 15.39
C ARG A 362 -12.89 1.24 15.06
N GLN A 363 -12.69 2.55 15.27
CA GLN A 363 -13.69 3.57 14.97
C GLN A 363 -14.05 3.61 13.48
N ALA A 364 -13.05 3.42 12.61
CA ALA A 364 -13.21 3.40 11.16
C ALA A 364 -13.53 2.01 10.58
N ARG A 365 -13.67 0.97 11.41
CA ARG A 365 -13.90 -0.44 11.00
C ARG A 365 -12.88 -0.97 9.99
N LEU A 366 -11.63 -0.58 10.17
CA LEU A 366 -10.53 -1.06 9.34
C LEU A 366 -10.12 -2.45 9.83
N SER A 367 -9.97 -3.40 8.90
CA SER A 367 -9.61 -4.79 9.22
C SER A 367 -8.10 -5.04 9.16
N ASN A 368 -7.38 -4.29 8.32
CA ASN A 368 -6.00 -4.61 7.95
C ASN A 368 -5.01 -3.68 8.68
N VAL A 369 -4.83 -3.91 9.98
CA VAL A 369 -3.90 -3.12 10.81
C VAL A 369 -2.90 -4.02 11.50
N GLY A 370 -1.62 -3.69 11.33
CA GLY A 370 -0.47 -4.39 11.91
C GLY A 370 0.47 -3.47 12.68
N VAL A 371 1.50 -4.07 13.28
CA VAL A 371 2.54 -3.37 14.04
C VAL A 371 3.92 -3.69 13.47
N VAL A 372 4.75 -2.66 13.29
CA VAL A 372 6.17 -2.84 13.00
C VAL A 372 7.00 -2.32 14.18
N CYS A 373 7.68 -3.25 14.86
CA CYS A 373 8.57 -2.99 15.97
C CYS A 373 10.00 -2.82 15.45
N THR A 374 10.51 -1.59 15.42
CA THR A 374 11.88 -1.30 14.98
C THR A 374 12.90 -1.54 16.11
N ARG A 375 14.19 -1.54 15.73
CA ARG A 375 15.33 -1.70 16.64
C ARG A 375 15.35 -3.06 17.34
N SER A 376 14.92 -4.10 16.62
CA SER A 376 14.86 -5.47 17.14
C SER A 376 16.23 -6.02 17.56
N GLU A 377 17.34 -5.41 17.13
CA GLU A 377 18.71 -5.72 17.53
C GLU A 377 19.13 -5.14 18.89
N GLU A 378 18.45 -4.10 19.41
CA GLU A 378 18.82 -3.44 20.66
C GLU A 378 18.40 -4.29 21.87
N ILE A 379 19.15 -5.36 22.16
CA ILE A 379 18.90 -6.28 23.27
C ILE A 379 20.19 -6.56 24.05
N GLN A 380 20.10 -6.51 25.38
CA GLN A 380 21.19 -6.92 26.27
C GLN A 380 20.88 -8.30 26.87
N ALA A 381 21.87 -9.20 26.86
CA ALA A 381 21.69 -10.58 27.31
C ALA A 381 21.35 -10.64 28.80
N GLU A 382 22.03 -9.82 29.60
CA GLU A 382 21.89 -9.74 31.05
C GLU A 382 20.49 -9.23 31.46
N GLU A 383 19.98 -8.20 30.78
CA GLU A 383 18.62 -7.68 31.00
C GLU A 383 17.55 -8.70 30.60
N SER A 384 17.81 -9.49 29.55
CA SER A 384 16.86 -10.49 29.05
C SER A 384 16.65 -11.65 30.03
N ILE A 385 17.67 -12.02 30.81
CA ILE A 385 17.58 -13.11 31.81
C ILE A 385 16.63 -12.73 32.95
N VAL A 386 16.55 -11.45 33.33
CA VAL A 386 15.73 -10.98 34.48
C VAL A 386 14.23 -11.14 34.21
N GLY A 387 13.81 -11.09 32.93
CA GLY A 387 12.40 -11.19 32.51
C GLY A 387 11.98 -12.56 31.96
N LEU A 388 12.89 -13.53 31.83
CA LEU A 388 12.63 -14.85 31.25
C LEU A 388 12.60 -15.95 32.33
N THR A 389 11.69 -16.93 32.20
CA THR A 389 11.55 -18.06 33.14
C THR A 389 11.88 -19.40 32.48
N GLY A 390 12.41 -20.36 33.26
CA GLY A 390 12.64 -21.75 32.84
C GLY A 390 13.72 -21.92 31.76
N ASP A 391 13.48 -22.87 30.86
CA ASP A 391 14.44 -23.36 29.84
C ASP A 391 15.05 -22.25 28.97
N ARG A 392 14.30 -21.18 28.69
CA ARG A 392 14.79 -20.04 27.87
C ARG A 392 15.92 -19.28 28.57
N ALA A 393 15.79 -19.03 29.88
CA ALA A 393 16.83 -18.35 30.65
C ALA A 393 18.07 -19.24 30.83
N ASP A 394 17.87 -20.55 31.01
CA ASP A 394 18.97 -21.51 31.13
C ASP A 394 19.74 -21.65 29.82
N ARG A 395 19.06 -21.66 28.68
CA ARG A 395 19.71 -21.68 27.36
C ARG A 395 20.57 -20.43 27.11
N ILE A 396 20.10 -19.24 27.48
CA ILE A 396 20.91 -18.01 27.39
C ILE A 396 22.16 -18.12 28.26
N ARG A 397 22.03 -18.59 29.51
CA ARG A 397 23.17 -18.80 30.42
C ARG A 397 24.18 -19.79 29.84
N GLN A 398 23.70 -20.90 29.26
CA GLN A 398 24.55 -21.90 28.62
C GLN A 398 25.33 -21.31 27.43
N MET A 399 24.66 -20.58 26.54
CA MET A 399 25.32 -19.93 25.39
C MET A 399 26.33 -18.85 25.84
N MET A 400 26.01 -18.06 26.87
CA MET A 400 26.95 -17.10 27.46
C MET A 400 28.17 -17.80 28.08
N ALA A 401 27.96 -18.93 28.77
CA ALA A 401 29.02 -19.73 29.37
C ALA A 401 29.91 -20.38 28.31
N ALA A 402 29.33 -20.87 27.20
CA ALA A 402 30.07 -21.38 26.05
C ALA A 402 30.98 -20.29 25.47
N ILE A 403 30.42 -19.13 25.10
CA ILE A 403 31.20 -17.99 24.58
C ILE A 403 32.30 -17.54 25.55
N ALA A 404 32.03 -17.56 26.86
CA ALA A 404 33.04 -17.22 27.87
C ALA A 404 34.16 -18.26 27.96
N THR A 405 33.81 -19.55 27.78
CA THR A 405 34.76 -20.66 27.73
C THR A 405 35.61 -20.56 26.47
N ASP A 406 35.02 -20.37 25.30
CA ASP A 406 35.75 -20.23 24.02
C ASP A 406 36.66 -19.00 24.04
N LYS A 407 36.22 -17.89 24.65
CA LYS A 407 37.08 -16.71 24.87
C LYS A 407 38.29 -17.03 25.74
N ARG A 408 38.14 -17.82 26.80
CA ARG A 408 39.23 -18.22 27.69
C ARG A 408 40.16 -19.21 27.02
N ASP A 409 39.61 -20.25 26.39
CA ASP A 409 40.38 -21.28 25.71
C ASP A 409 41.23 -20.68 24.59
N ALA A 410 40.69 -19.76 23.81
CA ALA A 410 41.46 -19.15 22.75
C ALA A 410 42.39 -18.02 23.22
N ARG A 411 42.20 -17.43 24.42
CA ARG A 411 43.27 -16.65 25.07
C ARG A 411 44.41 -17.57 25.51
N ARG A 412 44.09 -18.73 26.09
CA ARG A 412 45.09 -19.73 26.45
C ARG A 412 45.86 -20.21 25.23
N VAL A 413 45.20 -20.51 24.11
CA VAL A 413 45.87 -20.89 22.85
C VAL A 413 46.78 -19.77 22.35
N GLN A 414 46.35 -18.50 22.43
CA GLN A 414 47.20 -17.36 22.08
C GLN A 414 48.44 -17.28 22.98
N ASP A 415 48.25 -17.37 24.30
CA ASP A 415 49.32 -17.31 25.29
C ASP A 415 50.30 -18.51 25.14
N GLU A 416 49.79 -19.68 24.75
CA GLU A 416 50.59 -20.87 24.43
C GLU A 416 51.40 -20.65 23.15
N LEU A 417 50.79 -20.14 22.07
CA LEU A 417 51.46 -19.79 20.80
C LEU A 417 52.57 -18.74 21.02
N ASP A 418 52.28 -17.68 21.78
CA ASP A 418 53.25 -16.64 22.12
C ASP A 418 54.41 -17.17 22.99
N GLY A 419 54.20 -18.30 23.69
CA GLY A 419 55.18 -18.97 24.53
C GLY A 419 56.07 -20.00 23.82
N PHE A 420 55.69 -20.48 22.63
CA PHE A 420 56.52 -21.36 21.82
C PHE A 420 57.48 -20.52 20.97
N GLY A 421 58.75 -20.49 21.38
CA GLY A 421 59.83 -20.07 20.48
C GLY A 421 59.86 -20.94 19.23
N ASN A 422 60.24 -20.33 18.10
CA ASN A 422 60.23 -20.79 16.71
C ASN A 422 60.85 -22.17 16.36
N GLU A 423 61.20 -23.02 17.32
CA GLU A 423 62.09 -24.18 17.08
C GLU A 423 61.49 -25.58 17.28
N ASP A 424 60.28 -25.79 17.82
CA ASP A 424 59.76 -27.17 18.06
C ASP A 424 58.27 -27.39 17.68
N LEU A 425 57.85 -26.96 16.49
CA LEU A 425 56.50 -27.23 15.94
C LEU A 425 56.46 -28.30 14.83
N SER A 426 57.49 -29.15 14.74
CA SER A 426 57.62 -30.10 13.63
C SER A 426 56.77 -31.36 13.71
N ASP A 427 56.06 -31.63 14.81
CA ASP A 427 55.21 -32.83 14.94
C ASP A 427 53.95 -32.54 15.77
N LEU A 428 52.90 -31.98 15.14
CA LEU A 428 51.47 -32.32 15.32
C LEU A 428 50.51 -31.30 14.65
N SER A 429 49.71 -31.81 13.72
CA SER A 429 48.52 -31.24 13.02
C SER A 429 48.74 -30.46 11.71
N ASP A 430 48.01 -30.89 10.67
CA ASP A 430 48.06 -30.44 9.26
C ASP A 430 47.51 -29.02 8.99
N LEU A 431 47.53 -28.11 9.98
CA LEU A 431 47.03 -26.73 9.84
C LEU A 431 48.11 -25.73 10.28
N SER A 432 48.35 -24.70 9.48
CA SER A 432 49.25 -23.60 9.85
C SER A 432 48.71 -22.80 11.06
N GLU A 433 49.58 -22.08 11.77
CA GLU A 433 49.19 -21.23 12.91
C GLU A 433 48.12 -20.21 12.50
N ASP A 434 48.30 -19.56 11.35
CA ASP A 434 47.35 -18.61 10.76
C ASP A 434 45.96 -19.28 10.51
N GLU A 435 45.92 -20.50 9.99
CA GLU A 435 44.67 -21.23 9.73
C GLU A 435 43.93 -21.64 11.01
N ARG A 436 44.67 -21.95 12.10
CA ARG A 436 44.06 -22.23 13.41
C ARG A 436 43.50 -20.96 14.05
N GLU A 437 44.21 -19.84 13.93
CA GLU A 437 43.77 -18.55 14.47
C GLU A 437 42.50 -18.07 13.75
N ASP A 438 42.46 -18.19 12.42
CA ASP A 438 41.27 -17.90 11.60
C ASP A 438 40.07 -18.77 11.99
N LEU A 439 40.27 -20.09 12.21
CA LEU A 439 39.21 -21.02 12.62
C LEU A 439 38.64 -20.68 14.00
N ILE A 440 39.52 -20.28 14.92
CA ILE A 440 39.15 -19.84 16.27
C ILE A 440 38.37 -18.52 16.23
N GLU A 441 38.78 -17.55 15.41
CA GLU A 441 38.07 -16.29 15.24
C GLU A 441 36.69 -16.51 14.59
N LEU A 442 36.61 -17.36 13.56
CA LEU A 442 35.37 -17.76 12.91
C LEU A 442 34.39 -18.42 13.89
N THR A 443 34.87 -19.35 14.72
CA THR A 443 34.05 -20.03 15.74
C THR A 443 33.51 -19.02 16.77
N ARG A 444 34.37 -18.17 17.34
CA ARG A 444 33.94 -17.12 18.29
C ARG A 444 32.92 -16.16 17.67
N ARG A 445 33.06 -15.87 16.38
CA ARG A 445 32.12 -15.03 15.63
C ARG A 445 30.78 -15.74 15.46
N MET A 446 30.78 -17.02 15.08
CA MET A 446 29.57 -17.84 14.95
C MET A 446 28.80 -17.97 16.26
N ASP A 447 29.47 -18.18 17.40
CA ASP A 447 28.81 -18.33 18.70
C ASP A 447 28.15 -17.01 19.16
N ARG A 448 28.83 -15.88 18.95
CA ARG A 448 28.26 -14.55 19.24
C ARG A 448 27.03 -14.26 18.38
N ILE A 449 27.09 -14.59 17.08
CA ILE A 449 25.96 -14.43 16.16
C ILE A 449 24.81 -15.33 16.59
N SER A 450 25.09 -16.57 16.98
CA SER A 450 24.08 -17.53 17.44
C SER A 450 23.38 -17.05 18.70
N LEU A 451 24.13 -16.52 19.68
CA LEU A 451 23.53 -15.91 20.88
C LEU A 451 22.68 -14.69 20.52
N GLN A 452 23.17 -13.80 19.69
CA GLN A 452 22.42 -12.61 19.25
C GLN A 452 21.12 -13.01 18.53
N ALA A 453 21.19 -13.98 17.61
CA ALA A 453 20.04 -14.49 16.90
C ALA A 453 19.00 -15.08 17.85
N TYR A 454 19.43 -15.91 18.83
CA TYR A 454 18.54 -16.49 19.83
C TYR A 454 17.87 -15.45 20.73
N LEU A 455 18.62 -14.44 21.17
CA LEU A 455 18.11 -13.34 21.98
C LEU A 455 17.06 -12.53 21.22
N VAL A 456 17.39 -12.11 19.99
CA VAL A 456 16.51 -11.34 19.12
C VAL A 456 15.25 -12.14 18.79
N SER A 457 15.37 -13.40 18.36
CA SER A 457 14.23 -14.23 17.99
C SER A 457 13.27 -14.46 19.16
N THR A 458 13.81 -14.75 20.36
CA THR A 458 13.01 -15.02 21.56
C THR A 458 12.24 -13.77 21.99
N ARG A 459 12.89 -12.59 21.99
CA ARG A 459 12.20 -11.33 22.31
C ARG A 459 11.15 -10.99 21.26
N ASN A 460 11.50 -11.08 19.99
CA ASN A 460 10.59 -10.78 18.88
C ASN A 460 9.34 -11.65 18.97
N GLU A 461 9.49 -12.95 19.24
CA GLU A 461 8.35 -13.86 19.43
C GLU A 461 7.48 -13.45 20.62
N SER A 462 8.10 -13.17 21.78
CA SER A 462 7.36 -12.76 22.99
C SER A 462 6.60 -11.45 22.80
N VAL A 463 7.23 -10.42 22.22
CA VAL A 463 6.60 -9.12 21.97
C VAL A 463 5.48 -9.27 20.93
N SER A 464 5.70 -10.07 19.88
CA SER A 464 4.69 -10.33 18.86
C SER A 464 3.47 -11.03 19.43
N GLN A 465 3.65 -12.03 20.31
CA GLN A 465 2.54 -12.70 20.99
C GLN A 465 1.78 -11.74 21.92
N GLN A 466 2.50 -10.90 22.68
CA GLN A 466 1.87 -9.90 23.55
C GLN A 466 1.03 -8.91 22.75
N LEU A 467 1.57 -8.34 21.68
CA LEU A 467 0.84 -7.38 20.83
C LEU A 467 -0.38 -8.01 20.16
N ARG A 468 -0.26 -9.24 19.65
CA ARG A 468 -1.39 -9.99 19.10
C ARG A 468 -2.48 -10.23 20.15
N GLY A 469 -2.10 -10.51 21.40
CA GLY A 469 -3.05 -10.69 22.50
C GLY A 469 -3.70 -9.37 22.96
N MET A 470 -2.96 -8.26 22.95
CA MET A 470 -3.49 -6.95 23.33
C MET A 470 -4.52 -6.42 22.33
N TYR A 471 -4.25 -6.61 21.04
CA TYR A 471 -5.11 -6.09 19.97
C TYR A 471 -6.01 -7.16 19.34
N SER A 472 -6.07 -8.37 19.92
CA SER A 472 -7.02 -9.40 19.49
C SER A 472 -8.45 -8.88 19.64
N GLY A 473 -9.21 -8.87 18.54
CA GLY A 473 -10.59 -8.37 18.50
C GLY A 473 -10.74 -6.86 18.27
N SER A 474 -9.63 -6.10 18.12
CA SER A 474 -9.70 -4.69 17.71
C SER A 474 -10.02 -4.52 16.22
N THR A 475 -9.69 -5.53 15.41
CA THR A 475 -9.98 -5.61 13.97
C THR A 475 -10.93 -6.78 13.69
N PRO A 476 -11.98 -6.59 12.86
CA PRO A 476 -12.83 -7.70 12.43
C PRO A 476 -12.04 -8.73 11.60
N ASP A 477 -12.24 -10.02 11.88
CA ASP A 477 -11.89 -11.16 11.02
C ASP A 477 -10.41 -11.43 10.67
N GLN A 478 -9.43 -10.76 11.28
CA GLN A 478 -8.00 -11.04 11.05
C GLN A 478 -7.12 -10.97 12.30
N GLN A 479 -6.10 -11.83 12.34
CA GLN A 479 -5.04 -11.76 13.34
C GLN A 479 -4.07 -10.63 13.00
N THR A 480 -3.80 -9.74 13.95
CA THR A 480 -2.88 -8.61 13.80
C THR A 480 -1.51 -9.07 13.31
N SER A 481 -1.06 -8.53 12.17
CA SER A 481 0.29 -8.77 11.65
C SER A 481 1.31 -8.00 12.51
N VAL A 482 2.40 -8.67 12.91
CA VAL A 482 3.45 -8.06 13.73
C VAL A 482 4.80 -8.43 13.15
N PHE A 483 5.60 -7.40 12.84
CA PHE A 483 6.94 -7.54 12.30
C PHE A 483 7.95 -6.87 13.23
N CYS A 484 8.99 -7.60 13.62
CA CYS A 484 10.11 -7.04 14.40
C CYS A 484 11.30 -6.85 13.46
N VAL A 485 11.74 -5.61 13.29
CA VAL A 485 12.68 -5.23 12.23
C VAL A 485 13.93 -4.52 12.76
N SER A 486 15.07 -4.79 12.12
CA SER A 486 16.35 -4.14 12.36
C SER A 486 16.89 -3.55 11.05
N ASN A 487 16.79 -2.23 10.94
CA ASN A 487 17.40 -1.50 9.83
C ASN A 487 18.92 -1.63 9.84
N LYS A 488 19.54 -1.66 11.03
CA LYS A 488 20.98 -1.79 11.18
C LYS A 488 21.46 -3.17 10.70
N GLU A 489 20.83 -4.24 11.18
CA GLU A 489 21.20 -5.60 10.79
C GLU A 489 21.04 -5.81 9.28
N TYR A 490 20.01 -5.20 8.67
CA TYR A 490 19.85 -5.21 7.21
C TYR A 490 21.02 -4.52 6.51
N TRP A 491 21.26 -3.24 6.77
CA TRP A 491 22.28 -2.45 6.06
C TRP A 491 23.72 -2.89 6.36
N ASP A 492 24.00 -3.40 7.56
CA ASP A 492 25.33 -3.91 7.92
C ASP A 492 25.67 -5.19 7.14
N ASN A 493 24.67 -5.90 6.59
CA ASN A 493 24.86 -7.18 5.91
C ASN A 493 24.43 -7.19 4.44
N ARG A 494 23.69 -6.18 3.97
CA ARG A 494 23.13 -6.07 2.61
C ARG A 494 24.18 -6.21 1.50
N ASP A 495 25.35 -5.62 1.67
CA ASP A 495 26.42 -5.61 0.65
C ASP A 495 27.43 -6.75 0.79
N LYS A 496 27.24 -7.63 1.78
CA LYS A 496 28.12 -8.78 2.03
C LYS A 496 27.74 -9.97 1.14
N GLU A 497 28.57 -11.02 1.20
CA GLU A 497 28.35 -12.25 0.44
C GLU A 497 27.04 -12.95 0.86
N ARG A 498 26.14 -13.16 -0.10
CA ARG A 498 24.77 -13.62 0.14
C ARG A 498 24.72 -14.92 0.95
N ASN A 499 25.45 -15.96 0.52
CA ASN A 499 25.36 -17.29 1.13
C ASN A 499 25.77 -17.31 2.61
N THR A 500 26.74 -16.48 3.00
CA THR A 500 27.24 -16.40 4.38
C THR A 500 26.36 -15.51 5.26
N PHE A 501 25.78 -14.44 4.70
CA PHE A 501 25.08 -13.41 5.47
C PHE A 501 23.54 -13.44 5.34
N GLN A 502 22.98 -14.37 4.55
CA GLN A 502 21.54 -14.60 4.45
C GLN A 502 20.83 -14.74 5.81
N PRO A 503 21.38 -15.46 6.82
CA PRO A 503 20.73 -15.57 8.13
C PRO A 503 20.60 -14.22 8.84
N HIS A 504 21.55 -13.29 8.65
CA HIS A 504 21.48 -11.94 9.21
C HIS A 504 20.40 -11.10 8.53
N LEU A 505 20.29 -11.20 7.20
CA LEU A 505 19.23 -10.54 6.45
C LEU A 505 17.85 -11.05 6.87
N GLN A 506 17.70 -12.35 7.13
CA GLN A 506 16.48 -12.93 7.69
C GLN A 506 16.22 -12.45 9.12
N LEU A 507 17.24 -12.46 9.99
CA LEU A 507 17.13 -11.99 11.37
C LEU A 507 16.72 -10.50 11.44
N SER A 508 17.07 -9.71 10.42
CA SER A 508 16.66 -8.31 10.32
C SER A 508 15.15 -8.11 10.23
N GLY A 509 14.37 -9.12 9.82
CA GLY A 509 12.92 -9.02 9.63
C GLY A 509 12.45 -8.12 8.47
N ILE A 510 13.36 -7.41 7.78
CA ILE A 510 13.01 -6.54 6.65
C ILE A 510 12.48 -7.34 5.46
N LEU A 511 13.07 -8.51 5.18
CA LEU A 511 12.64 -9.39 4.10
C LEU A 511 11.20 -9.87 4.30
N ASP A 512 10.84 -10.25 5.53
CA ASP A 512 9.48 -10.71 5.86
C ASP A 512 8.46 -9.57 5.79
N ALA A 513 8.81 -8.38 6.29
CA ALA A 513 7.98 -7.19 6.17
C ALA A 513 7.76 -6.79 4.70
N ARG A 514 8.81 -6.85 3.87
CA ARG A 514 8.74 -6.58 2.43
C ARG A 514 7.85 -7.61 1.72
N ARG A 515 8.07 -8.89 1.98
CA ARG A 515 7.26 -9.99 1.43
C ARG A 515 5.79 -9.81 1.79
N HIS A 516 5.48 -9.44 3.03
CA HIS A 516 4.09 -9.18 3.44
C HIS A 516 3.47 -8.02 2.67
N CYS A 517 4.17 -6.87 2.58
CA CYS A 517 3.68 -5.70 1.83
C CYS A 517 3.41 -6.02 0.36
N MET A 518 4.25 -6.85 -0.27
CA MET A 518 4.04 -7.31 -1.64
C MET A 518 2.86 -8.27 -1.78
N SER A 519 2.46 -8.96 -0.70
CA SER A 519 1.34 -9.91 -0.75
C SER A 519 -0.02 -9.21 -0.88
N VAL A 520 -0.10 -7.95 -0.41
CA VAL A 520 -1.30 -7.10 -0.48
C VAL A 520 -1.81 -6.89 -1.91
N VAL A 521 -0.91 -6.85 -2.91
CA VAL A 521 -1.29 -6.66 -4.33
C VAL A 521 -1.53 -7.98 -5.06
N ALA A 522 -1.09 -9.12 -4.52
CA ALA A 522 -1.03 -10.38 -5.25
C ALA A 522 -2.39 -10.82 -5.82
N SER A 523 -3.46 -10.81 -5.03
CA SER A 523 -4.80 -11.22 -5.48
C SER A 523 -5.33 -10.35 -6.61
N SER A 524 -5.14 -9.03 -6.51
CA SER A 524 -5.58 -8.08 -7.55
C SER A 524 -4.79 -8.23 -8.85
N GLN A 525 -3.48 -8.45 -8.76
CA GLN A 525 -2.63 -8.72 -9.91
C GLN A 525 -2.96 -10.04 -10.59
N ARG A 526 -3.27 -11.08 -9.80
CA ARG A 526 -3.70 -12.39 -10.34
C ARG A 526 -4.91 -12.21 -11.24
N ARG A 527 -5.96 -11.58 -10.69
CA ARG A 527 -7.22 -11.35 -11.41
C ARG A 527 -6.99 -10.52 -12.68
N ALA A 528 -6.24 -9.43 -12.59
CA ALA A 528 -5.93 -8.61 -13.75
C ALA A 528 -5.12 -9.36 -14.82
N THR A 529 -4.18 -10.21 -14.41
CA THR A 529 -3.36 -11.04 -15.33
C THR A 529 -4.22 -12.11 -16.02
N MET A 530 -5.09 -12.78 -15.26
CA MET A 530 -6.03 -13.76 -15.79
C MET A 530 -6.98 -13.10 -16.80
N HIS A 531 -7.58 -11.96 -16.45
CA HIS A 531 -8.44 -11.20 -17.37
C HIS A 531 -7.73 -10.80 -18.67
N TYR A 532 -6.49 -10.29 -18.56
CA TYR A 532 -5.68 -9.94 -19.73
C TYR A 532 -5.42 -11.16 -20.63
N THR A 533 -5.03 -12.29 -20.05
CA THR A 533 -4.57 -13.46 -20.81
C THR A 533 -5.70 -14.38 -21.28
N ASN A 534 -6.77 -14.50 -20.51
CA ASN A 534 -7.87 -15.42 -20.77
C ASN A 534 -9.00 -14.80 -21.57
N ASP A 535 -9.09 -13.46 -21.56
CA ASP A 535 -10.23 -12.75 -22.14
C ASP A 535 -9.76 -11.73 -23.18
N GLN A 536 -8.93 -10.76 -22.81
CA GLN A 536 -8.55 -9.66 -23.71
C GLN A 536 -7.72 -10.12 -24.91
N ILE A 537 -6.63 -10.88 -24.68
CA ILE A 537 -5.80 -11.37 -25.78
C ILE A 537 -6.57 -12.33 -26.71
N PRO A 538 -7.30 -13.36 -26.21
CA PRO A 538 -8.09 -14.22 -27.08
C PRO A 538 -9.14 -13.46 -27.91
N ALA A 539 -9.78 -12.44 -27.34
CA ALA A 539 -10.70 -11.57 -28.07
C ALA A 539 -10.01 -10.90 -29.26
N PHE A 540 -8.81 -10.37 -29.03
CA PHE A 540 -8.04 -9.67 -30.05
C PHE A 540 -7.53 -10.62 -31.14
N LEU A 541 -7.03 -11.81 -30.77
CA LEU A 541 -6.65 -12.83 -31.73
C LEU A 541 -7.83 -13.27 -32.62
N ALA A 542 -9.04 -13.34 -32.06
CA ALA A 542 -10.25 -13.64 -32.84
C ALA A 542 -10.55 -12.54 -33.88
N GLN A 543 -10.33 -11.26 -33.55
CA GLN A 543 -10.49 -10.15 -34.49
C GLN A 543 -9.48 -10.25 -35.66
N ILE A 544 -8.21 -10.53 -35.37
CA ILE A 544 -7.19 -10.73 -36.41
C ILE A 544 -7.53 -11.94 -37.28
N ASP A 545 -7.92 -13.06 -36.67
CA ASP A 545 -8.33 -14.27 -37.41
C ASP A 545 -9.52 -13.98 -38.33
N HIS A 546 -10.46 -13.15 -37.87
CA HIS A 546 -11.59 -12.70 -38.69
C HIS A 546 -11.13 -11.89 -39.91
N TRP A 547 -10.21 -10.94 -39.73
CA TRP A 547 -9.62 -10.18 -40.83
C TRP A 547 -8.89 -11.09 -41.82
N VAL A 548 -8.10 -12.06 -41.33
CA VAL A 548 -7.39 -13.05 -42.17
C VAL A 548 -8.37 -13.87 -43.01
N GLN A 549 -9.47 -14.33 -42.40
CA GLN A 549 -10.49 -15.15 -43.06
C GLN A 549 -11.34 -14.34 -44.06
N SER A 550 -11.49 -13.03 -43.86
CA SER A 550 -12.27 -12.16 -44.75
C SER A 550 -11.74 -12.15 -46.20
N GLY A 551 -10.42 -12.23 -46.40
CA GLY A 551 -9.78 -12.29 -47.72
C GLY A 551 -9.67 -13.69 -48.34
N ALA A 552 -10.18 -14.74 -47.68
CA ALA A 552 -10.16 -16.12 -48.17
C ALA A 552 -11.52 -16.58 -48.72
N ARG A 553 -12.58 -15.76 -48.60
CA ARG A 553 -13.95 -16.17 -48.88
C ARG A 553 -14.39 -15.87 -50.32
N SER A 554 -14.89 -16.89 -51.01
CA SER A 554 -15.74 -16.79 -52.19
C SER A 554 -17.21 -17.13 -51.83
N ALA A 555 -17.88 -16.30 -51.03
CA ALA A 555 -19.29 -16.51 -50.70
C ALA A 555 -20.20 -16.05 -51.86
N SER A 556 -21.35 -16.71 -52.06
CA SER A 556 -22.35 -16.24 -53.04
C SER A 556 -23.04 -14.96 -52.55
N GLN A 557 -23.44 -14.10 -53.49
CA GLN A 557 -24.00 -12.76 -53.22
C GLN A 557 -25.24 -12.78 -52.29
N GLU A 558 -26.14 -13.77 -52.47
CA GLU A 558 -27.33 -13.96 -51.61
C GLU A 558 -26.98 -14.33 -50.16
N ARG A 559 -25.88 -15.05 -49.93
CA ARG A 559 -25.45 -15.45 -48.57
C ARG A 559 -24.84 -14.27 -47.82
N GLN A 560 -24.09 -13.43 -48.53
CA GLN A 560 -23.51 -12.22 -47.96
C GLN A 560 -24.61 -11.24 -47.53
N GLU A 561 -25.66 -11.06 -48.34
CA GLU A 561 -26.81 -10.23 -47.96
C GLU A 561 -27.55 -10.74 -46.71
N MET A 562 -27.69 -12.06 -46.54
CA MET A 562 -28.34 -12.64 -45.36
C MET A 562 -27.52 -12.39 -44.08
N ILE A 563 -26.21 -12.58 -44.13
CA ILE A 563 -25.31 -12.30 -43.00
C ILE A 563 -25.36 -10.83 -42.59
N LEU A 564 -25.33 -9.92 -43.56
CA LEU A 564 -25.37 -8.48 -43.29
C LEU A 564 -26.67 -8.06 -42.61
N ARG A 565 -27.82 -8.58 -43.08
CA ARG A 565 -29.13 -8.29 -42.46
C ARG A 565 -29.22 -8.79 -41.02
N THR A 566 -28.75 -10.01 -40.75
CA THR A 566 -28.77 -10.54 -39.37
C THR A 566 -27.85 -9.73 -38.45
N LEU A 567 -26.69 -9.28 -38.93
CA LEU A 567 -25.79 -8.41 -38.17
C LEU A 567 -26.41 -7.03 -37.88
N ASP A 568 -27.09 -6.42 -38.86
CA ASP A 568 -27.83 -5.15 -38.68
C ASP A 568 -28.91 -5.27 -37.62
N ASP A 569 -29.70 -6.35 -37.68
CA ASP A 569 -30.76 -6.62 -36.71
C ASP A 569 -30.20 -6.83 -35.29
N VAL A 570 -29.12 -7.60 -35.16
CA VAL A 570 -28.45 -7.88 -33.89
C VAL A 570 -27.87 -6.60 -33.29
N GLU A 571 -27.17 -5.80 -34.09
CA GLU A 571 -26.62 -4.53 -33.62
C GLU A 571 -27.73 -3.57 -33.16
N ALA A 572 -28.80 -3.45 -33.94
CA ALA A 572 -29.94 -2.61 -33.59
C ALA A 572 -30.59 -3.07 -32.28
N GLN A 573 -30.82 -4.38 -32.12
CA GLN A 573 -31.39 -4.95 -30.91
C GLN A 573 -30.51 -4.71 -29.68
N MET A 574 -29.20 -4.98 -29.80
CA MET A 574 -28.22 -4.76 -28.74
C MET A 574 -28.14 -3.29 -28.34
N SER A 575 -28.02 -2.39 -29.33
CA SER A 575 -27.97 -0.95 -29.11
C SER A 575 -29.25 -0.43 -28.45
N ASN A 576 -30.43 -0.88 -28.89
CA ASN A 576 -31.71 -0.46 -28.33
C ASN A 576 -31.90 -0.95 -26.90
N ALA A 577 -31.61 -2.22 -26.62
CA ALA A 577 -31.79 -2.80 -25.30
C ALA A 577 -30.84 -2.19 -24.26
N MET A 578 -29.56 -1.97 -24.62
CA MET A 578 -28.58 -1.38 -23.71
C MET A 578 -28.71 0.14 -23.56
N SER A 579 -29.20 0.84 -24.60
CA SER A 579 -29.35 2.30 -24.59
C SER A 579 -30.72 2.78 -24.09
N SER A 580 -31.68 1.87 -23.90
CA SER A 580 -32.99 2.23 -23.34
C SER A 580 -32.85 2.85 -21.95
N ARG A 581 -33.59 3.94 -21.69
CA ARG A 581 -33.66 4.57 -20.35
C ARG A 581 -34.21 3.62 -19.28
N THR A 582 -34.91 2.56 -19.69
CA THR A 582 -35.48 1.57 -18.77
C THR A 582 -34.54 0.39 -18.49
N SER A 583 -33.38 0.31 -19.15
CA SER A 583 -32.45 -0.80 -18.95
C SER A 583 -31.82 -0.76 -17.56
N SER A 584 -31.54 -1.94 -16.99
CA SER A 584 -30.90 -2.07 -15.67
C SER A 584 -29.56 -1.32 -15.65
N ILE A 585 -28.79 -1.38 -16.74
CA ILE A 585 -27.51 -0.69 -16.90
C ILE A 585 -27.65 0.83 -16.72
N ASN A 586 -28.67 1.47 -17.31
CA ASN A 586 -28.84 2.92 -17.24
C ASN A 586 -29.58 3.37 -15.96
N ARG A 587 -30.23 2.44 -15.26
CA ARG A 587 -30.99 2.70 -14.05
C ARG A 587 -30.25 2.38 -12.76
N PHE A 588 -29.09 1.73 -12.83
CA PHE A 588 -28.30 1.32 -11.67
C PHE A 588 -28.23 2.43 -10.61
N SER A 589 -27.79 3.65 -10.96
CA SER A 589 -27.72 4.74 -9.98
C SER A 589 -29.07 5.15 -9.39
N THR A 590 -30.11 5.21 -10.23
CA THR A 590 -31.47 5.60 -9.78
C THR A 590 -32.08 4.55 -8.86
N ASP A 591 -31.95 3.27 -9.22
CA ASP A 591 -32.51 2.16 -8.45
C ASP A 591 -31.75 1.99 -7.12
N SER A 592 -30.43 2.11 -7.13
CA SER A 592 -29.60 2.13 -5.92
C SER A 592 -29.96 3.29 -4.98
N MET A 593 -30.13 4.51 -5.49
CA MET A 593 -30.52 5.65 -4.64
C MET A 593 -31.97 5.59 -4.16
N ARG A 594 -32.86 4.89 -4.89
CA ARG A 594 -34.21 4.57 -4.42
C ARG A 594 -34.14 3.61 -3.23
N LEU A 595 -33.31 2.55 -3.30
CA LEU A 595 -33.08 1.62 -2.19
C LEU A 595 -32.44 2.31 -0.99
N PHE A 596 -31.44 3.17 -1.19
CA PHE A 596 -30.87 3.96 -0.11
C PHE A 596 -31.94 4.84 0.55
N THR A 597 -32.80 5.46 -0.26
CA THR A 597 -33.86 6.32 0.25
C THR A 597 -34.87 5.53 1.09
N SER A 598 -35.28 4.34 0.64
CA SER A 598 -36.27 3.51 1.35
C SER A 598 -35.69 2.83 2.59
N HIS A 599 -34.50 2.25 2.49
CA HIS A 599 -33.87 1.53 3.60
C HIS A 599 -33.20 2.49 4.57
N VAL A 600 -32.39 3.45 4.13
CA VAL A 600 -31.51 4.22 5.03
C VAL A 600 -32.08 5.59 5.36
N TYR A 601 -32.64 6.31 4.40
CA TYR A 601 -32.97 7.73 4.58
C TYR A 601 -34.34 8.00 5.21
N GLN A 602 -35.38 7.29 4.77
CA GLN A 602 -36.76 7.50 5.22
C GLN A 602 -37.04 6.80 6.56
N GLY A 603 -38.04 7.31 7.29
CA GLY A 603 -38.54 6.67 8.51
C GLY A 603 -37.64 6.80 9.75
N ARG A 604 -36.62 7.69 9.71
CA ARG A 604 -35.68 7.88 10.81
C ARG A 604 -36.24 8.76 11.93
N ASP A 605 -36.05 8.33 13.17
CA ASP A 605 -36.42 9.12 14.36
C ASP A 605 -35.29 10.07 14.77
N ILE A 606 -35.10 11.10 13.95
CA ILE A 606 -34.13 12.18 14.18
C ILE A 606 -34.34 12.87 15.54
N THR A 607 -35.59 12.94 16.01
CA THR A 607 -35.92 13.57 17.30
C THR A 607 -35.36 12.75 18.45
N SER A 608 -35.47 11.41 18.38
CA SER A 608 -34.87 10.53 19.36
C SER A 608 -33.34 10.60 19.34
N TRP A 609 -32.71 10.65 18.17
CA TRP A 609 -31.25 10.83 18.07
C TRP A 609 -30.77 12.13 18.73
N SER A 610 -31.45 13.25 18.43
CA SER A 610 -31.15 14.56 19.03
C SER A 610 -31.27 14.54 20.56
N ARG A 611 -32.30 13.87 21.08
CA ARG A 611 -32.50 13.70 22.53
C ARG A 611 -31.41 12.84 23.16
N CYS A 612 -30.98 11.76 22.50
CA CYS A 612 -29.89 10.91 22.97
C CYS A 612 -28.54 11.66 22.98
N ALA A 613 -28.25 12.45 21.94
CA ALA A 613 -27.05 13.29 21.88
C ALA A 613 -27.06 14.34 23.00
N ALA A 614 -28.20 14.98 23.25
CA ALA A 614 -28.37 15.90 24.37
C ALA A 614 -28.15 15.20 25.72
N HIS A 615 -28.67 13.97 25.89
CA HIS A 615 -28.45 13.18 27.11
C HIS A 615 -26.97 12.81 27.29
N ALA A 616 -26.26 12.42 26.23
CA ALA A 616 -24.82 12.17 26.30
C ALA A 616 -24.07 13.40 26.84
N SER A 617 -24.42 14.60 26.37
CA SER A 617 -23.82 15.84 26.86
C SER A 617 -24.10 16.11 28.36
N GLN A 618 -25.26 15.71 28.88
CA GLN A 618 -25.60 15.86 30.30
C GLN A 618 -24.75 14.96 31.20
N VAL A 619 -24.31 13.80 30.71
CA VAL A 619 -23.37 12.94 31.45
C VAL A 619 -22.04 13.67 31.64
N TRP A 620 -21.54 14.34 30.60
CA TRP A 620 -20.29 15.10 30.66
C TRP A 620 -20.39 16.36 31.52
N ASP A 621 -21.58 16.95 31.68
CA ASP A 621 -21.79 18.14 32.51
C ASP A 621 -21.41 17.94 33.98
N GLY A 622 -21.49 16.71 34.46
CA GLY A 622 -21.07 16.31 35.81
C GLY A 622 -19.55 16.27 35.99
N TRP A 623 -18.77 16.37 34.91
CA TRP A 623 -17.31 16.30 34.98
C TRP A 623 -16.71 17.63 35.46
N SER A 624 -15.56 17.52 36.13
CA SER A 624 -14.84 18.70 36.62
C SER A 624 -14.43 19.63 35.48
N HIS A 625 -14.46 20.94 35.71
CA HIS A 625 -14.10 21.96 34.72
C HIS A 625 -12.76 21.67 33.99
N PRO A 626 -11.66 21.29 34.68
CA PRO A 626 -10.42 20.95 34.00
C PRO A 626 -10.54 19.74 33.07
N THR A 627 -11.29 18.70 33.47
CA THR A 627 -11.55 17.51 32.65
C THR A 627 -12.36 17.89 31.42
N TYR A 628 -13.48 18.59 31.57
CA TYR A 628 -14.34 19.00 30.46
C TYR A 628 -13.59 19.87 29.45
N SER A 629 -12.78 20.82 29.97
CA SER A 629 -11.96 21.67 29.12
C SER A 629 -10.87 20.89 28.37
N ALA A 630 -10.32 19.82 28.95
CA ALA A 630 -9.33 18.96 28.28
C ALA A 630 -9.96 18.21 27.10
N PHE A 631 -11.17 17.68 27.26
CA PHE A 631 -11.91 17.06 26.15
C PHE A 631 -12.24 18.06 25.04
N CYS A 632 -12.67 19.28 25.38
CA CYS A 632 -12.90 20.32 24.37
C CYS A 632 -11.62 20.60 23.55
N ARG A 633 -10.45 20.70 24.21
CA ARG A 633 -9.15 20.95 23.56
C ARG A 633 -8.69 19.79 22.66
N ASN A 634 -9.19 18.60 22.93
CA ASN A 634 -8.92 17.39 22.14
C ASN A 634 -10.11 16.99 21.27
N TYR A 635 -11.00 17.94 20.93
CA TYR A 635 -12.12 17.75 19.99
C TYR A 635 -13.02 16.56 20.36
N GLY A 636 -13.22 16.35 21.67
CA GLY A 636 -14.08 15.31 22.20
C GLY A 636 -13.44 13.94 22.34
N ASN A 637 -12.24 13.70 21.82
CA ASN A 637 -11.54 12.42 21.90
C ASN A 637 -10.33 12.51 22.83
N TYR A 638 -10.44 12.02 24.06
CA TYR A 638 -9.37 12.13 25.04
C TYR A 638 -9.46 11.06 26.14
N CYS A 639 -8.35 10.85 26.84
CA CYS A 639 -8.27 9.97 28.00
C CYS A 639 -7.76 10.73 29.21
N THR A 640 -8.41 10.54 30.37
CA THR A 640 -7.90 11.03 31.66
C THR A 640 -7.91 9.93 32.70
N SER A 641 -7.04 10.02 33.70
CA SER A 641 -7.00 9.05 34.81
C SER A 641 -8.29 8.97 35.63
N LYS A 642 -9.14 10.00 35.58
CA LYS A 642 -10.38 10.07 36.38
C LYS A 642 -11.61 9.50 35.66
N VAL A 643 -11.78 9.81 34.38
CA VAL A 643 -12.95 9.38 33.61
C VAL A 643 -12.63 8.32 32.56
N GLY A 644 -11.36 8.00 32.32
CA GLY A 644 -10.94 7.05 31.28
C GLY A 644 -10.95 7.67 29.88
N SER A 645 -10.91 6.80 28.86
CA SER A 645 -10.94 7.15 27.45
C SER A 645 -12.39 7.32 26.97
N HIS A 646 -12.68 8.43 26.31
CA HIS A 646 -13.99 8.76 25.77
C HIS A 646 -13.88 9.43 24.41
N ASN A 647 -14.87 9.20 23.56
CA ASN A 647 -15.06 9.92 22.31
C ASN A 647 -16.48 10.52 22.28
N TRP A 648 -16.57 11.82 22.58
CA TRP A 648 -17.83 12.55 22.63
C TRP A 648 -18.58 12.58 21.30
N ASN A 649 -17.86 12.56 20.16
CA ASN A 649 -18.51 12.51 18.86
C ASN A 649 -19.17 11.15 18.64
N GLU A 650 -18.48 10.04 18.97
CA GLU A 650 -19.01 8.66 18.91
C GLU A 650 -20.23 8.51 19.84
N GLU A 651 -20.12 8.98 21.08
CA GLU A 651 -21.22 8.96 22.05
C GLU A 651 -22.42 9.80 21.61
N ALA A 652 -22.17 10.96 20.98
CA ALA A 652 -23.24 11.83 20.47
C ALA A 652 -24.04 11.19 19.33
N ILE A 653 -23.38 10.49 18.40
CA ILE A 653 -24.07 9.84 17.27
C ILE A 653 -24.46 8.39 17.56
N HIS A 654 -24.15 7.84 18.75
CA HIS A 654 -24.37 6.43 19.06
C HIS A 654 -25.79 5.95 18.71
N ALA A 655 -26.83 6.72 19.07
CA ALA A 655 -28.22 6.36 18.76
C ALA A 655 -28.51 6.35 17.25
N MET A 656 -27.91 7.27 16.49
CA MET A 656 -28.01 7.31 15.03
C MET A 656 -27.31 6.10 14.41
N VAL A 657 -26.09 5.79 14.85
CA VAL A 657 -25.32 4.65 14.35
C VAL A 657 -26.08 3.35 14.60
N CYS A 658 -26.55 3.11 15.83
CA CYS A 658 -27.33 1.92 16.16
C CYS A 658 -28.62 1.78 15.32
N ASP A 659 -29.33 2.88 15.04
CA ASP A 659 -30.52 2.84 14.19
C ASP A 659 -30.19 2.58 12.71
N LEU A 660 -29.02 3.02 12.25
CA LEU A 660 -28.61 2.92 10.85
C LEU A 660 -27.86 1.64 10.48
N GLU A 661 -27.28 0.90 11.44
CA GLU A 661 -26.51 -0.32 11.17
C GLU A 661 -27.29 -1.39 10.39
N THR A 662 -28.48 -1.77 10.88
CA THR A 662 -29.30 -2.80 10.23
C THR A 662 -29.81 -2.33 8.86
N PRO A 663 -30.42 -1.14 8.72
CA PRO A 663 -30.86 -0.65 7.43
C PRO A 663 -29.72 -0.44 6.43
N TRP A 664 -28.52 -0.06 6.89
CA TRP A 664 -27.33 0.02 6.05
C TRP A 664 -26.94 -1.36 5.51
N ARG A 665 -26.91 -2.39 6.37
CA ARG A 665 -26.61 -3.77 5.94
C ARG A 665 -27.64 -4.30 4.94
N GLU A 666 -28.93 -4.03 5.18
CA GLU A 666 -30.00 -4.38 4.24
C GLU A 666 -29.85 -3.65 2.90
N PHE A 667 -29.55 -2.35 2.93
CA PHE A 667 -29.26 -1.58 1.73
C PHE A 667 -28.07 -2.15 0.95
N ARG A 668 -26.97 -2.51 1.63
CA ARG A 668 -25.79 -3.14 1.02
C ARG A 668 -26.16 -4.45 0.34
N SER A 669 -26.93 -5.31 1.02
CA SER A 669 -27.41 -6.56 0.44
C SER A 669 -28.32 -6.37 -0.77
N ALA A 670 -29.20 -5.38 -0.72
CA ALA A 670 -30.09 -5.02 -1.83
C ALA A 670 -29.32 -4.40 -3.00
N LEU A 671 -28.29 -3.59 -2.74
CA LEU A 671 -27.39 -3.04 -3.75
C LEU A 671 -26.70 -4.15 -4.54
N SER A 672 -26.13 -5.14 -3.84
CA SER A 672 -25.56 -6.34 -4.47
C SER A 672 -26.56 -7.11 -5.33
N GLN A 673 -27.86 -7.05 -5.02
CA GLN A 673 -28.88 -7.65 -5.87
C GLN A 673 -29.11 -6.83 -7.15
N VAL A 674 -29.16 -5.50 -7.07
CA VAL A 674 -29.27 -4.64 -8.27
C VAL A 674 -28.12 -4.90 -9.23
N GLU A 675 -26.91 -5.15 -8.71
CA GLU A 675 -25.74 -5.45 -9.54
C GLU A 675 -25.86 -6.81 -10.23
N ARG A 676 -26.30 -7.85 -9.50
CA ARG A 676 -26.65 -9.14 -10.13
C ARG A 676 -27.70 -8.97 -11.22
N ASP A 677 -28.73 -8.16 -10.99
CA ASP A 677 -29.77 -7.91 -11.99
C ASP A 677 -29.22 -7.20 -13.24
N VAL A 678 -28.15 -6.40 -13.11
CA VAL A 678 -27.45 -5.79 -14.25
C VAL A 678 -26.66 -6.84 -15.03
N LEU A 679 -25.92 -7.71 -14.35
CA LEU A 679 -25.14 -8.79 -14.97
C LEU A 679 -26.07 -9.79 -15.67
N ASP A 680 -27.11 -10.25 -14.99
CA ASP A 680 -28.13 -11.15 -15.54
C ASP A 680 -28.80 -10.56 -16.78
N ALA A 681 -29.03 -9.24 -16.82
CA ALA A 681 -29.58 -8.57 -17.98
C ALA A 681 -28.60 -8.54 -19.18
N VAL A 682 -27.31 -8.36 -18.93
CA VAL A 682 -26.26 -8.44 -19.97
C VAL A 682 -26.14 -9.87 -20.51
N ASP A 683 -26.18 -10.85 -19.62
CA ASP A 683 -26.06 -12.27 -19.96
C ASP A 683 -27.27 -12.79 -20.74
N ALA A 684 -28.48 -12.44 -20.29
CA ALA A 684 -29.72 -12.79 -20.98
C ALA A 684 -29.76 -12.14 -22.37
N LEU A 685 -29.34 -10.88 -22.50
CA LEU A 685 -29.28 -10.20 -23.80
C LEU A 685 -28.34 -10.95 -24.75
N THR A 686 -27.14 -11.28 -24.31
CA THR A 686 -26.15 -11.93 -25.18
C THR A 686 -26.57 -13.35 -25.54
N SER A 687 -27.11 -14.12 -24.58
CA SER A 687 -27.60 -15.47 -24.82
C SER A 687 -28.71 -15.49 -25.89
N ASN A 688 -29.66 -14.57 -25.80
CA ASN A 688 -30.72 -14.42 -26.81
C ASN A 688 -30.15 -14.07 -28.20
N LEU A 689 -29.10 -13.25 -28.26
CA LEU A 689 -28.44 -12.92 -29.54
C LEU A 689 -27.72 -14.14 -30.12
N ILE A 690 -27.00 -14.91 -29.30
CA ILE A 690 -26.30 -16.14 -29.71
C ILE A 690 -27.30 -17.17 -30.24
N GLU A 691 -28.38 -17.45 -29.51
CA GLU A 691 -29.42 -18.40 -29.94
C GLU A 691 -30.03 -18.00 -31.29
N ARG A 692 -30.24 -16.69 -31.50
CA ARG A 692 -30.72 -16.17 -32.78
C ARG A 692 -29.72 -16.41 -33.91
N PHE A 693 -28.43 -16.15 -33.68
CA PHE A 693 -27.38 -16.49 -34.65
C PHE A 693 -27.37 -17.99 -34.98
N GLU A 694 -27.42 -18.85 -33.97
CA GLU A 694 -27.41 -20.30 -34.18
C GLU A 694 -28.65 -20.76 -34.97
N THR A 695 -29.81 -20.18 -34.70
CA THR A 695 -31.07 -20.50 -35.39
C THR A 695 -31.02 -20.07 -36.85
N ASP A 696 -30.66 -18.81 -37.12
CA ASP A 696 -30.63 -18.22 -38.46
C ASP A 696 -29.58 -18.87 -39.38
N PHE A 697 -28.52 -19.46 -38.79
CA PHE A 697 -27.40 -20.08 -39.52
C PHE A 697 -27.27 -21.61 -39.36
N SER A 698 -28.26 -22.28 -38.75
CA SER A 698 -28.28 -23.72 -38.40
C SER A 698 -27.95 -24.71 -39.53
N ASN A 699 -27.94 -24.29 -40.80
CA ASN A 699 -27.78 -25.17 -41.96
C ASN A 699 -26.55 -24.90 -42.86
N ASN A 700 -25.63 -23.98 -42.56
CA ASN A 700 -24.50 -23.67 -43.46
C ASN A 700 -23.20 -23.25 -42.74
N LEU A 701 -22.06 -23.87 -43.13
CA LEU A 701 -20.74 -23.73 -42.50
C LEU A 701 -19.97 -22.42 -42.81
N ASP A 702 -19.06 -22.12 -41.86
CA ASP A 702 -17.90 -21.21 -41.85
C ASP A 702 -18.04 -19.72 -41.47
N THR A 703 -19.13 -19.29 -40.83
CA THR A 703 -19.21 -17.92 -40.23
C THR A 703 -19.89 -17.78 -38.84
N PRO A 704 -20.65 -18.73 -38.28
CA PRO A 704 -21.26 -18.54 -36.94
C PRO A 704 -20.27 -18.61 -35.79
N THR A 705 -19.35 -19.57 -35.79
CA THR A 705 -18.59 -19.94 -34.58
C THR A 705 -17.62 -18.85 -34.15
N THR A 706 -16.95 -18.17 -35.09
CA THR A 706 -15.98 -17.11 -34.78
C THR A 706 -16.66 -15.82 -34.31
N LEU A 707 -17.81 -15.47 -34.89
CA LEU A 707 -18.61 -14.31 -34.46
C LEU A 707 -19.27 -14.57 -33.09
N ILE A 708 -19.82 -15.76 -32.87
CA ILE A 708 -20.36 -16.18 -31.57
C ILE A 708 -19.26 -16.14 -30.51
N GLN A 709 -18.09 -16.73 -30.78
CA GLN A 709 -16.94 -16.66 -29.87
C GLN A 709 -16.52 -15.22 -29.56
N THR A 710 -16.54 -14.35 -30.57
CA THR A 710 -16.20 -12.93 -30.39
C THR A 710 -17.22 -12.23 -29.49
N LEU A 711 -18.51 -12.44 -29.72
CA LEU A 711 -19.58 -11.87 -28.89
C LEU A 711 -19.55 -12.38 -27.45
N SER A 712 -19.38 -13.69 -27.24
CA SER A 712 -19.22 -14.27 -25.90
C SER A 712 -18.00 -13.72 -25.17
N THR A 713 -16.90 -13.50 -25.89
CA THR A 713 -15.69 -12.93 -25.28
C THR A 713 -15.90 -11.47 -24.91
N GLN A 714 -16.54 -10.68 -25.78
CA GLN A 714 -16.85 -9.28 -25.48
C GLN A 714 -17.85 -9.11 -24.34
N GLN A 715 -18.83 -10.02 -24.22
CA GLN A 715 -19.76 -10.07 -23.10
C GLN A 715 -19.00 -10.26 -21.78
N ARG A 716 -18.11 -11.25 -21.72
CA ARG A 716 -17.30 -11.51 -20.53
C ARG A 716 -16.47 -10.30 -20.12
N LEU A 717 -15.83 -9.62 -21.08
CA LEU A 717 -15.11 -8.36 -20.82
C LEU A 717 -16.03 -7.25 -20.26
N LEU A 718 -17.28 -7.16 -20.72
CA LEU A 718 -18.26 -6.21 -20.16
C LEU A 718 -18.67 -6.60 -18.74
N THR A 719 -18.99 -7.87 -18.51
CA THR A 719 -19.31 -8.44 -17.19
C THR A 719 -18.18 -8.15 -16.20
N ASP A 720 -16.93 -8.47 -16.57
CA ASP A 720 -15.74 -8.21 -15.75
C ASP A 720 -15.54 -6.71 -15.46
N ALA A 721 -15.82 -5.84 -16.43
CA ALA A 721 -15.75 -4.39 -16.22
C ALA A 721 -16.84 -3.87 -15.27
N ILE A 722 -18.04 -4.45 -15.33
CA ILE A 722 -19.15 -4.14 -14.41
C ILE A 722 -18.80 -4.64 -13.00
N ASP A 723 -18.28 -5.87 -12.87
CA ASP A 723 -17.82 -6.43 -11.60
C ASP A 723 -16.71 -5.59 -10.97
N GLN A 724 -15.72 -5.14 -11.74
CA GLN A 724 -14.68 -4.22 -11.25
C GLN A 724 -15.24 -2.88 -10.78
N ALA A 725 -16.25 -2.33 -11.48
CA ALA A 725 -16.92 -1.11 -11.05
C ALA A 725 -17.68 -1.33 -9.73
N HIS A 726 -18.31 -2.49 -9.57
CA HIS A 726 -19.00 -2.90 -8.35
C HIS A 726 -18.03 -3.10 -7.18
N GLU A 727 -16.96 -3.88 -7.33
CA GLU A 727 -15.98 -4.10 -6.27
C GLU A 727 -15.41 -2.76 -5.77
N LYS A 728 -15.15 -1.83 -6.69
CA LYS A 728 -14.68 -0.50 -6.31
C LYS A 728 -15.75 0.29 -5.54
N LEU A 729 -17.01 0.19 -5.94
CA LEU A 729 -18.13 0.79 -5.19
C LEU A 729 -18.23 0.19 -3.78
N GLU A 730 -18.07 -1.12 -3.63
CA GLU A 730 -18.10 -1.82 -2.34
C GLU A 730 -16.99 -1.36 -1.40
N GLU A 731 -15.76 -1.24 -1.93
CA GLU A 731 -14.61 -0.68 -1.21
C GLU A 731 -14.88 0.77 -0.78
N ASP A 732 -15.33 1.62 -1.72
CA ASP A 732 -15.55 3.04 -1.45
C ASP A 732 -16.72 3.27 -0.47
N MET A 733 -17.77 2.45 -0.53
CA MET A 733 -18.89 2.47 0.42
C MET A 733 -18.45 2.07 1.84
N THR A 734 -17.56 1.09 1.96
CA THR A 734 -17.00 0.68 3.27
C THR A 734 -16.20 1.83 3.88
N ARG A 735 -15.34 2.48 3.09
CA ARG A 735 -14.57 3.66 3.51
C ARG A 735 -15.49 4.83 3.86
N PHE A 736 -16.53 5.08 3.06
CA PHE A 736 -17.46 6.18 3.31
C PHE A 736 -18.34 5.94 4.53
N HIS A 737 -18.71 4.69 4.83
CA HIS A 737 -19.39 4.34 6.07
C HIS A 737 -18.59 4.79 7.31
N ALA A 738 -17.26 4.60 7.31
CA ALA A 738 -16.39 5.09 8.37
C ALA A 738 -16.41 6.63 8.48
N VAL A 739 -16.38 7.34 7.36
CA VAL A 739 -16.47 8.82 7.34
C VAL A 739 -17.84 9.32 7.82
N ALA A 740 -18.91 8.59 7.52
CA ALA A 740 -20.26 8.99 7.86
C ALA A 740 -20.66 8.68 9.31
N LEU A 741 -20.27 7.49 9.82
CA LEU A 741 -20.84 6.91 11.05
C LEU A 741 -19.82 6.67 12.18
N SER A 742 -18.60 7.22 12.08
CA SER A 742 -17.62 7.17 13.18
C SER A 742 -17.52 8.48 13.97
N GLY A 743 -16.95 8.41 15.17
CA GLY A 743 -16.62 9.57 15.99
C GLY A 743 -15.29 10.25 15.65
N MET A 744 -14.66 9.94 14.52
CA MET A 744 -13.37 10.56 14.15
C MET A 744 -13.53 12.07 13.94
N ARG A 745 -12.46 12.84 14.16
CA ARG A 745 -12.50 14.29 13.91
C ARG A 745 -12.73 14.63 12.43
N SER A 746 -12.19 13.79 11.54
CA SER A 746 -12.41 13.89 10.10
C SER A 746 -13.77 13.37 9.60
N SER A 747 -14.59 12.74 10.46
CA SER A 747 -15.94 12.26 10.12
C SER A 747 -16.96 13.40 10.00
N LEU A 748 -18.17 13.13 9.52
CA LEU A 748 -19.22 14.15 9.37
C LEU A 748 -19.57 14.82 10.73
N ILE A 749 -19.72 14.03 11.80
CA ILE A 749 -19.96 14.60 13.14
C ILE A 749 -18.74 15.38 13.65
N GLY A 750 -17.52 14.89 13.40
CA GLY A 750 -16.30 15.58 13.79
C GLY A 750 -16.19 16.95 13.14
N GLN A 751 -16.47 17.02 11.84
CA GLN A 751 -16.48 18.27 11.06
C GLN A 751 -17.56 19.24 11.57
N TRP A 752 -18.76 18.73 11.91
CA TRP A 752 -19.81 19.55 12.50
C TRP A 752 -19.42 20.11 13.87
N MET A 753 -18.85 19.25 14.74
CA MET A 753 -18.48 19.60 16.10
C MET A 753 -17.21 20.45 16.20
N GLU A 754 -16.45 20.58 15.12
CA GLU A 754 -15.23 21.39 15.04
C GLU A 754 -15.47 22.84 15.51
N GLN A 755 -16.49 23.54 15.00
CA GLN A 755 -16.79 24.92 15.40
C GLN A 755 -17.27 25.04 16.86
N PRO A 756 -18.21 24.19 17.36
CA PRO A 756 -18.54 24.13 18.78
C PRO A 756 -17.32 23.92 19.69
N TYR A 757 -16.42 23.00 19.36
CA TYR A 757 -15.19 22.80 20.12
C TYR A 757 -14.31 24.04 20.09
N GLN A 758 -14.08 24.64 18.93
CA GLN A 758 -13.27 25.85 18.81
C GLN A 758 -13.84 27.01 19.64
N ARG A 759 -15.17 27.21 19.63
CA ARG A 759 -15.84 28.23 20.47
C ARG A 759 -15.66 27.94 21.96
N SER A 760 -15.82 26.68 22.37
CA SER A 760 -15.58 26.25 23.76
C SER A 760 -14.12 26.40 24.19
N ILE A 761 -13.18 26.13 23.28
CA ILE A 761 -11.75 26.36 23.47
C ILE A 761 -11.45 27.85 23.58
N LEU A 762 -12.27 28.77 23.07
CA LEU A 762 -12.04 30.22 23.18
C LEU A 762 -12.77 30.87 24.37
N ASP A 763 -13.75 30.20 25.01
CA ASP A 763 -14.54 30.79 26.10
C ASP A 763 -13.73 30.88 27.42
N ARG A 764 -13.73 32.06 28.08
CA ARG A 764 -12.85 32.37 29.22
C ARG A 764 -13.52 33.21 30.31
N GLY A 765 -12.91 33.23 31.49
CA GLY A 765 -13.36 34.04 32.64
C GLY A 765 -14.44 33.39 33.51
N THR A 766 -15.04 34.17 34.41
CA THR A 766 -16.08 33.70 35.33
C THR A 766 -17.29 33.16 34.54
N GLY A 767 -17.79 31.99 34.92
CA GLY A 767 -18.88 31.31 34.23
C GLY A 767 -18.50 30.59 32.93
N SER A 768 -17.20 30.54 32.57
CA SER A 768 -16.76 29.88 31.33
C SER A 768 -16.98 28.37 31.30
N ASP A 769 -17.02 27.69 32.45
CA ASP A 769 -17.43 26.28 32.50
C ASP A 769 -18.86 26.09 31.99
N GLY A 770 -19.80 26.86 32.54
CA GLY A 770 -21.21 26.82 32.14
C GLY A 770 -21.40 27.16 30.66
N ARG A 771 -20.74 28.22 30.16
CA ARG A 771 -20.85 28.59 28.75
C ARG A 771 -20.27 27.55 27.80
N ARG A 772 -19.14 26.92 28.12
CA ARG A 772 -18.61 25.79 27.32
C ARG A 772 -19.60 24.65 27.24
N LYS A 773 -20.19 24.27 28.37
CA LYS A 773 -21.23 23.24 28.45
C LYS A 773 -22.46 23.62 27.62
N ASP A 774 -22.90 24.87 27.70
CA ASP A 774 -24.05 25.36 26.91
C ASP A 774 -23.75 25.40 25.41
N ILE A 775 -22.52 25.72 24.98
CA ILE A 775 -22.11 25.66 23.56
C ILE A 775 -22.19 24.23 23.03
N ILE A 776 -21.59 23.27 23.73
CA ILE A 776 -21.58 21.86 23.30
C ILE A 776 -23.00 21.27 23.36
N ARG A 777 -23.72 21.47 24.47
CA ARG A 777 -25.11 21.01 24.61
C ARG A 777 -26.01 21.62 23.54
N GLY A 778 -25.86 22.92 23.26
CA GLY A 778 -26.61 23.62 22.23
C GLY A 778 -26.37 23.05 20.83
N ALA A 779 -25.10 22.75 20.49
CA ALA A 779 -24.76 22.15 19.21
C ALA A 779 -25.31 20.72 19.03
N LEU A 780 -25.32 19.93 20.11
CA LEU A 780 -25.84 18.55 20.09
C LEU A 780 -27.35 18.45 20.20
N SER A 781 -28.00 19.47 20.77
CA SER A 781 -29.46 19.56 20.87
C SER A 781 -30.10 20.19 19.64
N ASP A 782 -29.30 20.69 18.69
CA ASP A 782 -29.79 21.27 17.45
C ASP A 782 -30.41 20.17 16.57
N ARG A 783 -31.70 20.31 16.25
CA ARG A 783 -32.40 19.39 15.38
C ARG A 783 -31.79 19.35 13.96
N LEU A 784 -31.16 20.43 13.53
CA LEU A 784 -30.51 20.52 12.22
C LEU A 784 -29.24 19.68 12.10
N LEU A 785 -28.62 19.28 13.22
CA LEU A 785 -27.42 18.44 13.22
C LEU A 785 -27.68 17.15 12.43
N PHE A 786 -28.61 16.33 12.91
CA PHE A 786 -28.89 15.02 12.34
C PHE A 786 -29.56 15.10 10.96
N GLU A 787 -30.35 16.15 10.71
CA GLU A 787 -30.89 16.42 9.37
C GLU A 787 -29.77 16.72 8.36
N THR A 788 -28.74 17.46 8.78
CA THR A 788 -27.59 17.78 7.94
C THR A 788 -26.68 16.57 7.75
N LEU A 789 -26.38 15.83 8.81
CA LEU A 789 -25.62 14.58 8.72
C LEU A 789 -26.28 13.59 7.74
N MET A 790 -27.61 13.41 7.80
CA MET A 790 -28.31 12.53 6.85
C MET A 790 -28.29 13.06 5.42
N ARG A 791 -28.34 14.38 5.22
CA ARG A 791 -28.25 15.00 3.89
C ARG A 791 -26.87 14.78 3.28
N GLU A 792 -25.81 14.97 4.06
CA GLU A 792 -24.43 14.73 3.64
C GLU A 792 -24.17 13.24 3.40
N PHE A 793 -24.72 12.37 4.26
CA PHE A 793 -24.63 10.91 4.08
C PHE A 793 -25.28 10.49 2.75
N LYS A 794 -26.48 11.00 2.45
CA LYS A 794 -27.16 10.76 1.17
C LYS A 794 -26.36 11.30 -0.02
N ALA A 795 -25.79 12.51 0.09
CA ALA A 795 -25.03 13.14 -0.99
C ALA A 795 -23.76 12.36 -1.30
N GLY A 796 -23.03 11.90 -0.28
CA GLY A 796 -21.83 11.08 -0.46
C GLY A 796 -22.14 9.71 -1.06
N CYS A 797 -23.17 9.00 -0.57
CA CYS A 797 -23.61 7.74 -1.19
C CYS A 797 -24.00 7.92 -2.66
N LYS A 798 -24.70 9.02 -2.98
CA LYS A 798 -25.08 9.35 -4.36
C LYS A 798 -23.84 9.54 -5.24
N ALA A 799 -22.85 10.29 -4.79
CA ALA A 799 -21.63 10.53 -5.56
C ALA A 799 -20.87 9.22 -5.87
N LEU A 800 -20.79 8.29 -4.91
CA LEU A 800 -20.16 6.99 -5.12
C LEU A 800 -20.90 6.14 -6.16
N VAL A 801 -22.23 6.06 -6.04
CA VAL A 801 -23.07 5.31 -6.97
C VAL A 801 -23.05 5.92 -8.38
N GLU A 802 -23.02 7.25 -8.50
CA GLU A 802 -22.88 7.94 -9.79
C GLU A 802 -21.51 7.69 -10.44
N ALA A 803 -20.43 7.64 -9.67
CA ALA A 803 -19.11 7.28 -10.19
C ALA A 803 -19.07 5.82 -10.70
N ALA A 804 -19.74 4.89 -10.01
CA ALA A 804 -19.88 3.51 -10.49
C ALA A 804 -20.75 3.42 -11.76
N GLN A 805 -21.86 4.15 -11.83
CA GLN A 805 -22.68 4.27 -13.03
C GLN A 805 -21.90 4.81 -14.23
N GLU A 806 -21.02 5.80 -14.02
CA GLU A 806 -20.17 6.34 -15.07
C GLU A 806 -19.22 5.27 -15.62
N LYS A 807 -18.56 4.50 -14.74
CA LYS A 807 -17.69 3.37 -15.14
C LYS A 807 -18.45 2.31 -15.93
N ILE A 808 -19.61 1.89 -15.44
CA ILE A 808 -20.49 0.93 -16.13
C ILE A 808 -20.92 1.47 -17.50
N SER A 809 -21.23 2.77 -17.58
CA SER A 809 -21.64 3.41 -18.84
C SER A 809 -20.49 3.47 -19.85
N ASN A 810 -19.28 3.74 -19.39
CA ASN A 810 -18.06 3.73 -20.21
C ASN A 810 -17.75 2.32 -20.71
N ALA A 811 -17.87 1.30 -19.85
CA ALA A 811 -17.70 -0.10 -20.25
C ALA A 811 -18.73 -0.53 -21.30
N LYS A 812 -20.01 -0.19 -21.10
CA LYS A 812 -21.09 -0.40 -22.10
C LYS A 812 -20.77 0.29 -23.43
N ALA A 813 -20.32 1.55 -23.39
CA ALA A 813 -19.99 2.29 -24.60
C ALA A 813 -18.83 1.64 -25.38
N ALA A 814 -17.78 1.21 -24.66
CA ALA A 814 -16.67 0.47 -25.26
C ALA A 814 -17.11 -0.86 -25.86
N TYR A 815 -17.96 -1.62 -25.17
CA TYR A 815 -18.53 -2.88 -25.68
C TYR A 815 -19.34 -2.67 -26.96
N LEU A 816 -20.24 -1.68 -26.99
CA LEU A 816 -21.04 -1.35 -28.16
C LEU A 816 -20.16 -0.92 -29.34
N ASP A 817 -19.13 -0.12 -29.10
CA ASP A 817 -18.21 0.33 -30.13
C ASP A 817 -17.38 -0.83 -30.72
N ILE A 818 -16.84 -1.71 -29.87
CA ILE A 818 -16.10 -2.89 -30.34
C ILE A 818 -17.01 -3.84 -31.12
N ALA A 819 -18.23 -4.10 -30.64
CA ALA A 819 -19.18 -4.94 -31.36
C ALA A 819 -19.54 -4.35 -32.73
N ARG A 820 -19.77 -3.03 -32.81
CA ARG A 820 -19.99 -2.34 -34.08
C ARG A 820 -18.83 -2.47 -35.03
N ARG A 821 -17.60 -2.30 -34.54
CA ARG A 821 -16.38 -2.48 -35.35
C ARG A 821 -16.27 -3.91 -35.86
N ASN A 822 -16.48 -4.90 -34.99
CA ASN A 822 -16.43 -6.32 -35.36
C ASN A 822 -17.49 -6.68 -36.42
N PHE A 823 -18.71 -6.15 -36.30
CA PHE A 823 -19.72 -6.29 -37.35
C PHE A 823 -19.31 -5.54 -38.62
N GLY A 824 -18.69 -4.36 -38.47
CA GLY A 824 -18.04 -3.60 -39.55
C GLY A 824 -17.00 -4.41 -40.32
N LEU A 825 -16.19 -5.24 -39.65
CA LEU A 825 -15.22 -6.13 -40.31
C LEU A 825 -15.87 -7.14 -41.26
N VAL A 826 -17.11 -7.54 -40.96
CA VAL A 826 -17.91 -8.41 -41.83
C VAL A 826 -18.60 -7.60 -42.94
N ARG A 827 -19.01 -6.36 -42.63
CA ARG A 827 -19.77 -5.46 -43.52
C ARG A 827 -18.93 -4.82 -44.61
N ASP A 828 -17.80 -4.26 -44.22
CA ASP A 828 -16.97 -3.51 -45.14
C ASP A 828 -16.14 -4.48 -45.97
N GLY A 829 -16.34 -4.43 -47.28
CA GLY A 829 -15.42 -5.01 -48.25
C GLY A 829 -13.99 -4.45 -48.13
N ASN A 830 -13.72 -3.51 -47.22
CA ASN A 830 -12.38 -3.05 -46.87
C ASN A 830 -11.54 -4.15 -46.23
N ALA A 831 -12.02 -4.92 -45.24
CA ALA A 831 -11.21 -6.01 -44.67
C ALA A 831 -10.85 -7.07 -45.74
N MET A 832 -11.82 -7.41 -46.62
CA MET A 832 -11.61 -8.28 -47.76
C MET A 832 -10.63 -7.66 -48.78
N ARG A 833 -10.81 -6.40 -49.19
CA ARG A 833 -9.91 -5.69 -50.12
C ARG A 833 -8.51 -5.52 -49.54
N GLU A 834 -8.38 -5.05 -48.30
CA GLU A 834 -7.12 -4.86 -47.58
C GLU A 834 -6.34 -6.17 -47.48
N SER A 835 -7.01 -7.27 -47.12
CA SER A 835 -6.37 -8.59 -47.00
C SER A 835 -6.05 -9.23 -48.37
N GLU A 836 -6.79 -8.91 -49.42
CA GLU A 836 -6.44 -9.24 -50.81
C GLU A 836 -5.28 -8.40 -51.34
N LEU A 837 -5.21 -7.11 -50.99
CA LEU A 837 -4.17 -6.16 -51.40
C LEU A 837 -2.80 -6.46 -50.74
N ASP A 838 -2.80 -7.05 -49.53
CA ASP A 838 -1.59 -7.44 -48.82
C ASP A 838 -1.59 -8.93 -48.38
N PRO A 839 -1.36 -9.86 -49.33
CA PRO A 839 -1.32 -11.29 -49.03
C PRO A 839 -0.13 -11.68 -48.13
N GLN A 840 0.95 -10.91 -48.13
CA GLN A 840 2.13 -11.15 -47.27
C GLN A 840 1.81 -10.86 -45.81
N LEU A 841 1.17 -9.71 -45.52
CA LEU A 841 0.69 -9.37 -44.19
C LEU A 841 -0.31 -10.40 -43.66
N ARG A 842 -1.24 -10.84 -44.51
CA ARG A 842 -2.21 -11.88 -44.16
C ARG A 842 -1.54 -13.19 -43.75
N SER A 843 -0.55 -13.67 -44.51
CA SER A 843 0.20 -14.88 -44.12
C SER A 843 0.93 -14.72 -42.79
N ARG A 844 1.56 -13.56 -42.56
CA ARG A 844 2.28 -13.26 -41.31
C ARG A 844 1.33 -13.22 -40.10
N LEU A 845 0.19 -12.54 -40.24
CA LEU A 845 -0.83 -12.46 -39.18
C LEU A 845 -1.46 -13.83 -38.91
N GLN A 846 -1.72 -14.64 -39.93
CA GLN A 846 -2.24 -16.00 -39.76
C GLN A 846 -1.27 -16.88 -38.95
N GLU A 847 0.03 -16.81 -39.27
CA GLU A 847 1.05 -17.54 -38.52
C GLU A 847 1.18 -17.02 -37.07
N ALA A 848 1.15 -15.70 -36.88
CA ALA A 848 1.23 -15.06 -35.58
C ALA A 848 0.02 -15.41 -34.69
N VAL A 849 -1.20 -15.45 -35.24
CA VAL A 849 -2.41 -15.89 -34.51
C VAL A 849 -2.29 -17.35 -34.07
N ARG A 850 -1.82 -18.23 -34.96
CA ARG A 850 -1.60 -19.65 -34.64
C ARG A 850 -0.57 -19.81 -33.53
N HIS A 851 0.56 -19.11 -33.63
CA HIS A 851 1.59 -19.10 -32.59
C HIS A 851 1.02 -18.56 -31.26
N GLY A 852 0.31 -17.43 -31.32
CA GLY A 852 -0.30 -16.79 -30.16
C GLY A 852 -1.28 -17.68 -29.41
N ARG A 853 -2.14 -18.42 -30.12
CA ARG A 853 -3.05 -19.41 -29.50
C ARG A 853 -2.29 -20.49 -28.72
N ASN A 854 -1.16 -20.97 -29.25
CA ASN A 854 -0.31 -21.95 -28.54
C ASN A 854 0.37 -21.35 -27.31
N THR A 855 0.92 -20.13 -27.42
CA THR A 855 1.52 -19.41 -26.29
C THR A 855 0.51 -19.21 -25.16
N LEU A 856 -0.72 -18.80 -25.49
CA LEU A 856 -1.79 -18.60 -24.52
C LEU A 856 -2.22 -19.91 -23.86
N ALA A 857 -2.35 -21.01 -24.62
CA ALA A 857 -2.69 -22.31 -24.04
C ALA A 857 -1.64 -22.78 -23.01
N GLN A 858 -0.36 -22.51 -23.26
CA GLN A 858 0.72 -22.78 -22.31
C GLN A 858 0.62 -21.88 -21.07
N ALA A 859 0.40 -20.57 -21.26
CA ALA A 859 0.23 -19.63 -20.15
C ALA A 859 -0.98 -19.99 -19.27
N GLN A 860 -2.12 -20.30 -19.88
CA GLN A 860 -3.34 -20.73 -19.22
C GLN A 860 -3.13 -22.01 -18.39
N ALA A 861 -2.41 -22.99 -18.92
CA ALA A 861 -2.09 -24.21 -18.19
C ALA A 861 -1.23 -23.94 -16.94
N VAL A 862 -0.31 -22.98 -17.00
CA VAL A 862 0.48 -22.54 -15.83
C VAL A 862 -0.43 -21.87 -14.79
N PHE A 863 -1.33 -20.98 -15.23
CA PHE A 863 -2.25 -20.26 -14.36
C PHE A 863 -3.27 -21.17 -13.66
N SER A 864 -3.81 -22.18 -14.35
CA SER A 864 -4.72 -23.16 -13.75
C SER A 864 -4.03 -24.14 -12.80
N ARG A 865 -2.76 -24.50 -13.05
CA ARG A 865 -1.99 -25.36 -12.13
C ARG A 865 -1.65 -24.66 -10.83
N THR A 866 -1.24 -23.40 -10.94
CA THR A 866 -1.00 -22.55 -9.77
C THR A 866 -2.30 -22.40 -8.97
N GLU A 867 -3.44 -22.16 -9.63
CA GLU A 867 -4.74 -22.08 -8.95
C GLU A 867 -5.10 -23.29 -8.07
N LEU A 868 -4.83 -24.51 -8.54
CA LEU A 868 -5.07 -25.73 -7.76
C LEU A 868 -4.12 -25.89 -6.57
N GLN A 869 -2.91 -25.31 -6.64
CA GLN A 869 -1.93 -25.31 -5.54
C GLN A 869 -2.30 -24.29 -4.45
N SER A 870 -2.93 -23.16 -4.82
CA SER A 870 -3.38 -22.15 -3.84
C SER A 870 -4.57 -22.59 -2.97
N LEU A 871 -5.33 -23.58 -3.44
CA LEU A 871 -6.51 -24.13 -2.75
C LEU A 871 -6.17 -25.36 -1.87
N SER A 872 -4.93 -25.87 -1.95
CA SER A 872 -4.41 -27.00 -1.16
C SER A 872 -3.50 -26.51 -0.04
#